data_AF-A0A1A8XKM5-F1
#
_entry.id   AF-A0A1A8XKM5-F1
#
_cell.length_a   1.000
_cell.length_b   1.000
_cell.length_c   1.000
_cell.angle_alpha   90.00
_cell.angle_beta   90.00
_cell.angle_gamma   90.00
#
_symmetry.space_group_name_H-M   'P 1'
#
loop_
_entity.id
_entity.type
_entity.pdbx_description
1 polymer ?
#
loop_
_entity_poly.entity_id
_entity_poly.type
_entity_poly.pdbx_seq_one_letter_code
_entity_poly.pdbx_strand_id
1 'polypeptide(L)'
;MMGWEFHQAKTAFPKFSEDWDRLNKQLYAGHPLYDSRFVGPMLEFFASGREQLCIHRSDGLVTGALILQADGMGRWSSFKPSQSQATALLLDDARVLKTLLDALPGFAWSLELYAIDPRYSPDFSRNGLVNLVFPHTNTIGVNPHTSFTEYWNKRSRNLRANVRRYLNRVETEFSKPVLSKSIGSAEMSAGVGRFGELESAGWKGKAGTAISIDNEQGAFYSEVLRLFALSDQAAVYELRIGDQLAASRLAIVNDRMFVILKTTYDETLARFAPGRILLQRIIQEQLDLQTAKTIEFYTNTTRDQKEWATFGCTILNIQIFRNNSFGTAFSLLKILRQTLRSSRSLTNPADMTLGEPVEVKTFLHVKDFSHGQYNLDEFVAKDNIETSIDWFDLMQQQVYPDDPGVRYYFSSDDKHPLIILPLRLSTQGKVKAIESLGNYYTSLYSPLLSKDSDLLAIRHLLTTATLDHGGAHVMRFAPMDPESLAFMGILNGLRAIGWIPFEFFCFGNWYLKVRDDWEGYLRRRSSNLRSSIKRRGKEFAAEGGTLEIVTSPEGIEPAIAAFHEVYMASWKVPEPYADFVPSLIHRLASIGMLRLGIAHLRGRPVAAQIWIVGQEKASIYKVAYHKAFASFSPGTVLTSHLMQHVIDRDHVKEVDFLIGDDEYKPFWMTDRRERWGIVAYNPRTLLGSTLLVKEISGRIAKKLMEITKQYALKLQQSRTKPAVPGTDVRTKNIRFHTAQREQAMNWTLHPIKQFAEYANQWDALAQSRPGTPFLETAFLQPSVVTFGAGNELLCLLHSKDRLRAAVIMQRGKKGIWQTFQPSQLPLGAWISDGKVDLVAACNELMDQLPGCTLGIGASQLDPRIQVRPDNGPKVRTQDYIQTAWVDVDGSFEAYWEARGKNLKQNTRKQRNKLLAEGIEIRMECVTGPEDVKKAIEDYGSLESTGWKAADGTAILSDNAQGHFYQIMLENFCALGRGRIYRYWFGEKIVAMDLCIHDHAAIVILKTAYDESYKTTSPSTLMRHDQFQQLFAEHKFPRIEFYGKVMEWHTRWTTQSRTIFHVTLYRWAWLKRLHAWLAASTKESTQEIPPSDQGNATRMTTNSSSAN
;
A
#
# COMPACT_ATOMS: atom_id res chain seq x y z
N MET A 1 -17.46 -30.58 3.89
CA MET A 1 -17.59 -29.10 3.88
C MET A 1 -16.47 -28.54 4.75
N MET A 2 -15.88 -27.41 4.37
CA MET A 2 -15.04 -26.62 5.29
C MET A 2 -15.92 -25.61 6.04
N GLY A 3 -15.65 -25.33 7.31
CA GLY A 3 -16.43 -24.36 8.05
C GLY A 3 -16.22 -24.37 9.57
N TRP A 4 -16.93 -23.47 10.24
CA TRP A 4 -16.95 -23.32 11.70
C TRP A 4 -18.26 -23.85 12.29
N GLU A 5 -18.15 -24.65 13.36
CA GLU A 5 -19.23 -25.02 14.25
C GLU A 5 -19.10 -24.24 15.58
N PHE A 6 -20.24 -23.91 16.19
CA PHE A 6 -20.29 -23.20 17.47
C PHE A 6 -21.14 -23.99 18.46
N HIS A 7 -20.53 -24.40 19.56
CA HIS A 7 -21.15 -25.22 20.60
C HIS A 7 -21.05 -24.52 21.96
N GLN A 8 -22.02 -24.71 22.86
CA GLN A 8 -21.93 -24.16 24.21
C GLN A 8 -20.79 -24.89 24.97
N ALA A 9 -19.74 -24.17 25.38
CA ALA A 9 -18.47 -24.79 25.75
C ALA A 9 -18.60 -25.74 26.96
N LYS A 10 -19.25 -25.28 28.04
CA LYS A 10 -19.37 -26.00 29.31
C LYS A 10 -20.09 -27.36 29.18
N THR A 11 -21.02 -27.49 28.23
CA THR A 11 -21.79 -28.72 28.00
C THR A 11 -21.30 -29.56 26.82
N ALA A 12 -20.61 -28.96 25.85
CA ALA A 12 -20.14 -29.65 24.64
C ALA A 12 -18.68 -30.12 24.72
N PHE A 13 -17.80 -29.43 25.45
CA PHE A 13 -16.37 -29.73 25.49
C PHE A 13 -16.01 -31.20 25.79
N PRO A 14 -16.69 -31.94 26.69
CA PRO A 14 -16.43 -33.36 26.90
C PRO A 14 -16.65 -34.27 25.69
N LYS A 15 -17.32 -33.80 24.63
CA LYS A 15 -17.50 -34.53 23.35
C LYS A 15 -16.39 -34.24 22.34
N PHE A 16 -15.52 -33.27 22.63
CA PHE A 16 -14.45 -32.80 21.75
C PHE A 16 -13.06 -32.91 22.38
N SER A 17 -12.94 -33.42 23.62
CA SER A 17 -11.69 -33.55 24.35
C SER A 17 -10.63 -34.36 23.59
N GLU A 18 -10.99 -35.48 22.97
CA GLU A 18 -10.06 -36.30 22.18
C GLU A 18 -9.53 -35.55 20.94
N ASP A 19 -10.41 -34.84 20.22
CA ASP A 19 -10.03 -34.01 19.06
C ASP A 19 -9.18 -32.79 19.47
N TRP A 20 -9.48 -32.22 20.63
CA TRP A 20 -8.77 -31.10 21.23
C TRP A 20 -7.35 -31.51 21.67
N ASP A 21 -7.21 -32.63 22.39
CA ASP A 21 -5.91 -33.13 22.82
C ASP A 21 -5.09 -33.68 21.65
N ARG A 22 -5.73 -34.24 20.63
CA ARG A 22 -5.08 -34.57 19.34
C ARG A 22 -4.49 -33.32 18.69
N LEU A 23 -5.23 -32.22 18.61
CA LEU A 23 -4.71 -30.95 18.08
C LEU A 23 -3.59 -30.37 18.97
N ASN A 24 -3.75 -30.37 20.29
CA ASN A 24 -2.71 -29.91 21.23
C ASN A 24 -1.41 -30.73 21.07
N LYS A 25 -1.53 -32.06 20.92
CA LYS A 25 -0.40 -32.97 20.65
C LYS A 25 0.27 -32.71 19.29
N GLN A 26 -0.53 -32.47 18.25
CA GLN A 26 -0.05 -32.22 16.89
C GLN A 26 0.65 -30.85 16.75
N LEU A 27 0.09 -29.80 17.34
CA LEU A 27 0.57 -28.42 17.18
C LEU A 27 1.64 -28.04 18.21
N TYR A 28 1.42 -28.39 19.49
CA TYR A 28 2.17 -27.85 20.63
C TYR A 28 2.74 -28.94 21.56
N ALA A 29 2.92 -30.16 21.04
CA ALA A 29 3.45 -31.32 21.75
C ALA A 29 2.69 -31.68 23.05
N GLY A 30 1.40 -31.36 23.13
CA GLY A 30 0.52 -31.73 24.25
C GLY A 30 0.68 -30.82 25.46
N HIS A 31 0.77 -29.50 25.23
CA HIS A 31 1.02 -28.47 26.23
C HIS A 31 0.09 -28.62 27.47
N PRO A 32 0.60 -28.78 28.70
CA PRO A 32 -0.22 -29.16 29.86
C PRO A 32 -1.32 -28.14 30.24
N LEU A 33 -1.12 -26.84 30.01
CA LEU A 33 -2.17 -25.83 30.27
C LEU A 33 -3.26 -25.81 29.18
N TYR A 34 -3.01 -26.49 28.05
CA TYR A 34 -3.96 -26.59 26.93
C TYR A 34 -4.61 -27.97 26.85
N ASP A 35 -4.26 -28.91 27.74
CA ASP A 35 -4.83 -30.26 27.83
C ASP A 35 -6.30 -30.24 28.28
N SER A 36 -7.13 -31.16 27.79
CA SER A 36 -8.55 -31.23 28.15
C SER A 36 -8.79 -31.47 29.65
N ARG A 37 -7.84 -32.11 30.34
CA ARG A 37 -7.84 -32.30 31.81
C ARG A 37 -7.54 -31.01 32.58
N PHE A 38 -7.05 -29.96 31.93
CA PHE A 38 -6.88 -28.62 32.49
C PHE A 38 -8.02 -27.68 32.04
N VAL A 39 -8.37 -27.71 30.75
CA VAL A 39 -9.38 -26.84 30.14
C VAL A 39 -10.81 -27.25 30.52
N GLY A 40 -11.09 -28.55 30.69
CA GLY A 40 -12.37 -29.09 31.12
C GLY A 40 -12.79 -28.57 32.51
N PRO A 41 -12.00 -28.82 33.57
CA PRO A 41 -12.27 -28.23 34.90
C PRO A 41 -12.29 -26.71 34.88
N MET A 42 -11.49 -26.05 34.03
CA MET A 42 -11.52 -24.59 33.89
C MET A 42 -12.88 -24.09 33.38
N LEU A 43 -13.51 -24.81 32.46
CA LEU A 43 -14.88 -24.55 32.02
C LEU A 43 -15.91 -24.92 33.11
N GLU A 44 -15.70 -26.02 33.82
CA GLU A 44 -16.62 -26.47 34.88
C GLU A 44 -16.70 -25.44 36.02
N PHE A 45 -15.57 -24.99 36.56
CA PHE A 45 -15.55 -24.07 37.69
C PHE A 45 -15.70 -22.59 37.29
N PHE A 46 -15.16 -22.14 36.15
CA PHE A 46 -15.09 -20.69 35.84
C PHE A 46 -15.85 -20.21 34.60
N ALA A 47 -16.49 -21.08 33.80
CA ALA A 47 -17.31 -20.63 32.67
C ALA A 47 -18.70 -20.16 33.13
N SER A 48 -19.06 -18.94 32.70
CA SER A 48 -20.32 -18.24 33.01
C SER A 48 -21.54 -18.73 32.22
N GLY A 49 -21.37 -19.71 31.34
CA GLY A 49 -22.38 -20.26 30.44
C GLY A 49 -22.42 -19.59 29.06
N ARG A 50 -21.77 -18.43 28.89
CA ARG A 50 -21.73 -17.61 27.66
C ARG A 50 -20.63 -18.03 26.69
N GLU A 51 -19.75 -18.92 27.13
CA GLU A 51 -18.57 -19.38 26.41
C GLU A 51 -18.97 -20.36 25.30
N GLN A 52 -18.42 -20.15 24.11
CA GLN A 52 -18.63 -20.91 22.90
C GLN A 52 -17.34 -21.64 22.54
N LEU A 53 -17.43 -22.96 22.39
CA LEU A 53 -16.40 -23.78 21.77
C LEU A 53 -16.55 -23.65 20.25
N CYS A 54 -15.56 -23.00 19.63
CA CYS A 54 -15.48 -22.78 18.19
C CYS A 54 -14.63 -23.91 17.59
N ILE A 55 -15.24 -24.76 16.76
CA ILE A 55 -14.58 -25.89 16.10
C ILE A 55 -14.49 -25.61 14.60
N HIS A 56 -13.28 -25.66 14.03
CA HIS A 56 -13.07 -25.60 12.59
C HIS A 56 -12.89 -27.00 12.01
N ARG A 57 -13.61 -27.31 10.93
CA ARG A 57 -13.43 -28.55 10.18
C ARG A 57 -12.91 -28.31 8.77
N SER A 58 -12.03 -29.20 8.32
CA SER A 58 -11.78 -29.46 6.90
C SER A 58 -12.05 -30.94 6.64
N ASP A 59 -12.79 -31.24 5.57
CA ASP A 59 -12.95 -32.61 5.05
C ASP A 59 -13.42 -33.65 6.08
N GLY A 60 -14.20 -33.19 7.06
CA GLY A 60 -14.76 -33.98 8.16
C GLY A 60 -13.93 -33.94 9.45
N LEU A 61 -12.61 -33.77 9.35
CA LEU A 61 -11.69 -33.70 10.49
C LEU A 61 -11.74 -32.35 11.19
N VAL A 62 -11.61 -32.34 12.52
CA VAL A 62 -11.37 -31.11 13.29
C VAL A 62 -9.94 -30.64 13.03
N THR A 63 -9.78 -29.50 12.36
CA THR A 63 -8.47 -28.91 12.04
C THR A 63 -8.13 -27.69 12.88
N GLY A 64 -9.09 -27.17 13.66
CA GLY A 64 -8.84 -26.08 14.59
C GLY A 64 -9.84 -26.00 15.72
N ALA A 65 -9.43 -25.50 16.89
CA ALA A 65 -10.29 -25.31 18.04
C ALA A 65 -9.85 -24.15 18.95
N LEU A 66 -10.82 -23.41 19.48
CA LEU A 66 -10.62 -22.37 20.51
C LEU A 66 -11.93 -22.07 21.25
N ILE A 67 -11.85 -21.41 22.40
CA ILE A 67 -13.02 -21.06 23.23
C ILE A 67 -13.16 -19.53 23.30
N LEU A 68 -14.29 -19.00 22.85
CA LEU A 68 -14.58 -17.57 22.80
C LEU A 68 -15.84 -17.20 23.61
N GLN A 69 -15.94 -15.94 24.04
CA GLN A 69 -17.12 -15.37 24.69
C GLN A 69 -17.51 -14.05 24.01
N ALA A 70 -18.80 -13.69 24.04
CA ALA A 70 -19.29 -12.43 23.48
C ALA A 70 -19.29 -11.31 24.53
N ASP A 71 -18.52 -10.25 24.30
CA ASP A 71 -18.40 -9.07 25.17
C ASP A 71 -19.42 -7.96 24.85
N GLY A 72 -20.41 -8.27 24.01
CA GLY A 72 -21.43 -7.35 23.54
C GLY A 72 -20.99 -6.44 22.40
N MET A 73 -21.97 -5.78 21.77
CA MET A 73 -21.79 -4.85 20.63
C MET A 73 -20.97 -5.40 19.44
N GLY A 74 -20.80 -6.72 19.29
CA GLY A 74 -19.98 -7.34 18.24
C GLY A 74 -18.49 -7.49 18.58
N ARG A 75 -18.11 -7.37 19.86
CA ARG A 75 -16.79 -7.80 20.38
C ARG A 75 -16.86 -9.23 20.90
N TRP A 76 -15.78 -9.96 20.67
CA TRP A 76 -15.55 -11.30 21.20
C TRP A 76 -14.17 -11.38 21.83
N SER A 77 -14.00 -12.17 22.88
CA SER A 77 -12.69 -12.46 23.49
C SER A 77 -12.49 -13.94 23.74
N SER A 78 -11.24 -14.37 23.89
CA SER A 78 -10.91 -15.73 24.33
C SER A 78 -11.26 -15.94 25.80
N PHE A 79 -11.83 -17.10 26.15
CA PHE A 79 -12.09 -17.46 27.55
C PHE A 79 -10.78 -17.52 28.36
N LYS A 80 -10.61 -16.57 29.29
CA LYS A 80 -9.36 -16.37 30.04
C LYS A 80 -9.65 -16.03 31.51
N PRO A 81 -9.94 -17.02 32.37
CA PRO A 81 -10.07 -16.81 33.81
C PRO A 81 -8.71 -16.49 34.46
N SER A 82 -8.70 -16.06 35.72
CA SER A 82 -7.48 -15.60 36.41
C SER A 82 -6.49 -16.74 36.72
N GLN A 83 -6.97 -17.98 36.77
CA GLN A 83 -6.21 -19.21 36.90
C GLN A 83 -5.42 -19.54 35.63
N SER A 84 -5.90 -19.09 34.46
CA SER A 84 -5.18 -19.27 33.19
C SER A 84 -4.06 -18.22 33.07
N GLN A 85 -2.87 -18.68 32.73
CA GLN A 85 -1.68 -17.84 32.50
C GLN A 85 -1.19 -17.90 31.05
N ALA A 86 -1.63 -18.92 30.30
CA ALA A 86 -1.57 -19.00 28.85
C ALA A 86 -2.88 -19.63 28.33
N THR A 87 -3.43 -19.10 27.23
CA THR A 87 -4.72 -19.53 26.67
C THR A 87 -4.51 -20.38 25.42
N ALA A 88 -5.16 -21.54 25.36
CA ALA A 88 -5.11 -22.44 24.22
C ALA A 88 -5.72 -21.81 22.96
N LEU A 89 -4.96 -21.85 21.86
CA LEU A 89 -5.38 -21.43 20.53
C LEU A 89 -4.94 -22.50 19.54
N LEU A 90 -5.72 -23.57 19.39
CA LEU A 90 -5.33 -24.74 18.61
C LEU A 90 -5.60 -24.49 17.12
N LEU A 91 -4.71 -23.74 16.47
CA LEU A 91 -4.73 -23.44 15.04
C LEU A 91 -3.33 -23.57 14.44
N ASP A 92 -3.26 -24.11 13.22
CA ASP A 92 -2.05 -24.14 12.39
C ASP A 92 -1.80 -22.79 11.69
N ASP A 93 -2.87 -22.15 11.22
CA ASP A 93 -2.81 -20.94 10.39
C ASP A 93 -3.72 -19.82 10.93
N ALA A 94 -3.12 -18.68 11.23
CA ALA A 94 -3.83 -17.51 11.73
C ALA A 94 -4.85 -16.95 10.71
N ARG A 95 -4.69 -17.21 9.40
CA ARG A 95 -5.61 -16.77 8.33
C ARG A 95 -7.03 -17.31 8.51
N VAL A 96 -7.20 -18.47 9.18
CA VAL A 96 -8.52 -19.05 9.46
C VAL A 96 -9.33 -18.16 10.44
N LEU A 97 -8.68 -17.32 11.24
CA LEU A 97 -9.35 -16.36 12.13
C LEU A 97 -10.19 -15.31 11.37
N LYS A 98 -9.90 -15.09 10.08
CA LYS A 98 -10.74 -14.27 9.20
C LYS A 98 -12.09 -14.94 8.93
N THR A 99 -12.10 -16.23 8.62
CA THR A 99 -13.35 -16.98 8.41
C THR A 99 -14.12 -17.13 9.72
N LEU A 100 -13.43 -17.17 10.86
CA LEU A 100 -14.05 -17.14 12.19
C LEU A 100 -14.79 -15.82 12.45
N LEU A 101 -14.16 -14.67 12.19
CA LEU A 101 -14.82 -13.35 12.30
C LEU A 101 -15.99 -13.20 11.31
N ASP A 102 -15.95 -13.89 10.17
CA ASP A 102 -17.07 -13.93 9.22
C ASP A 102 -18.21 -14.89 9.65
N ALA A 103 -17.92 -15.95 10.41
CA ALA A 103 -18.87 -16.97 10.84
C ALA A 103 -19.45 -16.78 12.26
N LEU A 104 -18.76 -16.05 13.14
CA LEU A 104 -19.18 -15.85 14.54
C LEU A 104 -20.60 -15.24 14.66
N PRO A 105 -21.41 -15.64 15.66
CA PRO A 105 -22.78 -15.14 15.82
C PRO A 105 -22.89 -13.60 15.87
N GLY A 106 -23.73 -13.05 14.98
CA GLY A 106 -23.93 -11.60 14.85
C GLY A 106 -22.80 -10.91 14.08
N PHE A 107 -22.72 -9.57 14.19
CA PHE A 107 -21.69 -8.80 13.49
C PHE A 107 -20.41 -8.67 14.33
N ALA A 108 -19.57 -9.71 14.31
CA ALA A 108 -18.26 -9.67 14.96
C ALA A 108 -17.29 -8.70 14.24
N TRP A 109 -16.83 -7.65 14.91
CA TRP A 109 -15.89 -6.66 14.34
C TRP A 109 -14.51 -6.63 15.04
N SER A 110 -14.43 -7.17 16.25
CA SER A 110 -13.17 -7.36 17.00
C SER A 110 -13.16 -8.72 17.70
N LEU A 111 -12.01 -9.39 17.65
CA LEU A 111 -11.68 -10.62 18.36
C LEU A 111 -10.44 -10.37 19.24
N GLU A 112 -10.54 -10.63 20.54
CA GLU A 112 -9.58 -10.23 21.56
C GLU A 112 -9.00 -11.46 22.25
N LEU A 113 -7.85 -11.92 21.77
CA LEU A 113 -7.15 -13.11 22.26
C LEU A 113 -6.23 -12.72 23.43
N TYR A 114 -6.50 -13.24 24.61
CA TYR A 114 -5.77 -12.90 25.83
C TYR A 114 -4.79 -14.00 26.24
N ALA A 115 -3.65 -13.60 26.80
CA ALA A 115 -2.61 -14.50 27.31
C ALA A 115 -2.12 -15.55 26.30
N ILE A 116 -1.82 -15.16 25.06
CA ILE A 116 -1.26 -16.03 24.03
C ILE A 116 0.26 -16.16 24.24
N ASP A 117 0.75 -17.38 24.46
CA ASP A 117 2.19 -17.66 24.42
C ASP A 117 2.63 -17.73 22.95
N PRO A 118 3.53 -16.84 22.47
CA PRO A 118 3.93 -16.80 21.07
C PRO A 118 4.61 -18.11 20.60
N ARG A 119 5.18 -18.90 21.53
CA ARG A 119 5.83 -20.19 21.24
C ARG A 119 4.82 -21.29 20.90
N TYR A 120 3.55 -21.12 21.31
CA TYR A 120 2.48 -22.11 21.19
C TYR A 120 1.24 -21.45 20.56
N SER A 121 1.44 -20.82 19.40
CA SER A 121 0.40 -20.10 18.65
C SER A 121 0.73 -20.08 17.14
N PRO A 122 -0.26 -19.89 16.24
CA PRO A 122 -0.01 -19.77 14.80
C PRO A 122 0.71 -18.46 14.41
N ASP A 123 1.33 -18.43 13.23
CA ASP A 123 2.00 -17.23 12.71
C ASP A 123 1.00 -16.10 12.35
N PHE A 124 0.79 -15.20 13.31
CA PHE A 124 -0.09 -14.04 13.17
C PHE A 124 0.36 -13.01 12.11
N SER A 125 1.60 -13.06 11.61
CA SER A 125 2.04 -12.14 10.55
C SER A 125 1.26 -12.37 9.24
N ARG A 126 0.89 -13.64 8.97
CA ARG A 126 0.25 -14.08 7.71
C ARG A 126 -1.26 -13.86 7.66
N ASN A 127 -1.88 -13.50 8.78
CA ASN A 127 -3.35 -13.42 8.93
C ASN A 127 -4.00 -12.44 7.91
N GLY A 128 -3.31 -11.37 7.51
CA GLY A 128 -3.84 -10.35 6.60
C GLY A 128 -4.97 -9.50 7.22
N LEU A 129 -5.15 -9.60 8.53
CA LEU A 129 -6.04 -8.77 9.34
C LEU A 129 -5.24 -7.72 10.12
N VAL A 130 -5.94 -6.66 10.55
CA VAL A 130 -5.31 -5.62 11.36
C VAL A 130 -5.29 -6.07 12.82
N ASN A 131 -4.08 -6.27 13.32
CA ASN A 131 -3.83 -6.72 14.68
C ASN A 131 -3.26 -5.56 15.54
N LEU A 132 -3.57 -5.59 16.83
CA LEU A 132 -2.90 -4.86 17.89
C LEU A 132 -2.30 -5.89 18.84
N VAL A 133 -0.99 -5.85 19.05
CA VAL A 133 -0.29 -6.72 19.99
C VAL A 133 0.15 -5.90 21.20
N PHE A 134 -0.16 -6.39 22.39
CA PHE A 134 0.27 -5.81 23.66
C PHE A 134 0.94 -6.90 24.51
N PRO A 135 2.03 -6.61 25.25
CA PRO A 135 2.52 -7.54 26.25
C PRO A 135 1.48 -7.70 27.36
N HIS A 136 1.22 -8.95 27.76
CA HIS A 136 0.38 -9.29 28.90
C HIS A 136 1.21 -9.45 30.17
N THR A 137 2.24 -10.30 30.09
CA THR A 137 3.15 -10.62 31.19
C THR A 137 4.44 -11.25 30.63
N ASN A 138 5.52 -11.28 31.41
CA ASN A 138 6.75 -11.97 31.05
C ASN A 138 6.89 -13.21 31.94
N THR A 139 6.85 -14.40 31.35
CA THR A 139 7.11 -15.69 32.01
C THR A 139 8.58 -16.10 31.89
N ILE A 140 9.01 -17.07 32.67
CA ILE A 140 10.36 -17.63 32.64
C ILE A 140 10.33 -19.16 32.72
N GLY A 141 11.46 -19.76 32.35
CA GLY A 141 11.70 -21.17 32.63
C GLY A 141 13.17 -21.57 32.65
N VAL A 142 13.38 -22.89 32.79
CA VAL A 142 14.70 -23.54 32.75
C VAL A 142 14.71 -24.60 31.65
N ASN A 143 15.71 -24.50 30.76
CA ASN A 143 15.93 -25.42 29.65
C ASN A 143 16.51 -26.76 30.15
N PRO A 144 16.13 -27.91 29.55
CA PRO A 144 16.58 -29.23 30.00
C PRO A 144 18.02 -29.59 29.60
N HIS A 145 18.64 -28.86 28.68
CA HIS A 145 19.88 -29.27 28.00
C HIS A 145 21.19 -29.06 28.82
N THR A 146 21.11 -29.03 30.15
CA THR A 146 22.28 -28.84 31.05
C THR A 146 22.09 -29.62 32.33
N SER A 147 23.16 -30.24 32.85
CA SER A 147 23.15 -30.85 34.20
C SER A 147 22.84 -29.81 35.29
N PHE A 148 22.31 -30.24 36.45
CA PHE A 148 22.04 -29.30 37.55
C PHE A 148 23.29 -28.52 37.96
N THR A 149 24.45 -29.17 38.06
CA THR A 149 25.74 -28.53 38.38
C THR A 149 26.12 -27.43 37.38
N GLU A 150 25.91 -27.65 36.08
CA GLU A 150 26.21 -26.69 35.04
C GLU A 150 25.21 -25.51 35.05
N TYR A 151 23.90 -25.83 35.09
CA TYR A 151 22.83 -24.85 35.26
C TYR A 151 23.10 -23.93 36.46
N TRP A 152 23.43 -24.54 37.61
CA TRP A 152 23.67 -23.85 38.88
C TRP A 152 24.93 -22.97 38.82
N ASN A 153 26.01 -23.46 38.20
CA ASN A 153 27.23 -22.67 38.02
C ASN A 153 27.04 -21.46 37.09
N LYS A 154 26.09 -21.51 36.15
CA LYS A 154 25.66 -20.37 35.32
C LYS A 154 24.72 -19.39 36.06
N ARG A 155 24.30 -19.65 37.31
CA ARG A 155 23.47 -18.73 38.12
C ARG A 155 24.28 -17.64 38.81
N SER A 156 23.61 -16.54 39.17
CA SER A 156 24.21 -15.39 39.85
C SER A 156 24.97 -15.81 41.12
N ARG A 157 26.11 -15.15 41.40
CA ARG A 157 26.90 -15.40 42.63
C ARG A 157 26.08 -15.12 43.88
N ASN A 158 25.19 -14.14 43.82
CA ASN A 158 24.31 -13.73 44.91
C ASN A 158 23.25 -14.80 45.20
N LEU A 159 22.58 -15.34 44.17
CA LEU A 159 21.59 -16.41 44.33
C LEU A 159 22.23 -17.64 44.97
N ARG A 160 23.37 -18.10 44.44
CA ARG A 160 24.10 -19.25 44.97
C ARG A 160 24.54 -19.05 46.43
N ALA A 161 25.06 -17.87 46.76
CA ALA A 161 25.48 -17.54 48.12
C ALA A 161 24.29 -17.44 49.09
N ASN A 162 23.17 -16.85 48.66
CA ASN A 162 21.97 -16.72 49.48
C ASN A 162 21.32 -18.09 49.74
N VAL A 163 21.14 -18.94 48.73
CA VAL A 163 20.57 -20.29 48.89
C VAL A 163 21.44 -21.17 49.78
N ARG A 164 22.78 -21.11 49.65
CA ARG A 164 23.69 -21.75 50.60
C ARG A 164 23.52 -21.20 52.03
N ARG A 165 23.45 -19.88 52.21
CA ARG A 165 23.24 -19.25 53.53
C ARG A 165 21.93 -19.71 54.17
N TYR A 166 20.86 -19.85 53.40
CA TYR A 166 19.57 -20.34 53.89
C TYR A 166 19.64 -21.82 54.30
N LEU A 167 20.21 -22.70 53.47
CA LEU A 167 20.41 -24.11 53.79
C LEU A 167 21.24 -24.30 55.07
N ASN A 168 22.42 -23.68 55.15
CA ASN A 168 23.30 -23.73 56.32
C ASN A 168 22.58 -23.27 57.61
N ARG A 169 21.75 -22.22 57.52
CA ARG A 169 20.96 -21.75 58.65
C ARG A 169 19.89 -22.76 59.09
N VAL A 170 19.17 -23.38 58.16
CA VAL A 170 18.21 -24.46 58.48
C VAL A 170 18.95 -25.63 59.13
N GLU A 171 20.08 -26.05 58.59
CA GLU A 171 20.93 -27.14 59.12
C GLU A 171 21.67 -26.79 60.43
N THR A 172 21.52 -25.56 60.94
CA THR A 172 22.08 -25.11 62.24
C THR A 172 20.98 -24.92 63.30
N GLU A 173 19.81 -24.38 62.92
CA GLU A 173 18.66 -24.18 63.81
C GLU A 173 17.76 -25.44 63.91
N PHE A 174 17.85 -26.35 62.94
CA PHE A 174 17.05 -27.58 62.79
C PHE A 174 17.89 -28.70 62.13
N SER A 175 17.24 -29.80 61.75
CA SER A 175 17.80 -30.82 60.85
C SER A 175 17.70 -30.41 59.36
N LYS A 176 18.41 -31.15 58.51
CA LYS A 176 18.40 -31.00 57.04
C LYS A 176 16.97 -31.05 56.48
N PRO A 177 16.54 -30.04 55.67
CA PRO A 177 15.15 -29.92 55.26
C PRO A 177 14.74 -31.05 54.32
N VAL A 178 13.67 -31.75 54.71
CA VAL A 178 13.12 -32.94 54.04
C VAL A 178 12.22 -32.53 52.88
N LEU A 179 12.37 -33.20 51.74
CA LEU A 179 11.47 -33.07 50.59
C LEU A 179 10.55 -34.30 50.56
N SER A 180 9.24 -34.07 50.49
CA SER A 180 8.24 -35.10 50.16
C SER A 180 7.54 -34.77 48.85
N LYS A 181 7.14 -35.81 48.12
CA LYS A 181 6.53 -35.72 46.79
C LYS A 181 5.38 -36.73 46.72
N SER A 182 4.15 -36.24 46.66
CA SER A 182 2.95 -37.04 46.39
C SER A 182 2.66 -37.02 44.89
N ILE A 183 2.24 -38.17 44.33
CA ILE A 183 1.89 -38.34 42.91
C ILE A 183 0.62 -39.16 42.69
N GLY A 184 0.17 -39.95 43.68
CA GLY A 184 -1.02 -40.79 43.54
C GLY A 184 -2.31 -39.97 43.53
N SER A 185 -3.27 -40.34 42.66
CA SER A 185 -4.55 -39.61 42.53
C SER A 185 -5.36 -39.50 43.83
N ALA A 186 -5.18 -40.41 44.78
CA ALA A 186 -5.83 -40.34 46.10
C ALA A 186 -5.18 -39.30 47.05
N GLU A 187 -3.90 -38.96 46.84
CA GLU A 187 -3.16 -38.00 47.66
C GLU A 187 -3.47 -36.54 47.27
N MET A 188 -3.84 -36.29 46.01
CA MET A 188 -3.89 -34.95 45.42
C MET A 188 -4.79 -33.98 46.19
N SER A 189 -6.00 -34.40 46.56
CA SER A 189 -6.95 -33.55 47.30
C SER A 189 -6.42 -33.16 48.69
N ALA A 190 -5.79 -34.12 49.40
CA ALA A 190 -5.15 -33.85 50.69
C ALA A 190 -3.92 -32.94 50.56
N GLY A 191 -3.16 -33.04 49.46
CA GLY A 191 -2.06 -32.13 49.14
C GLY A 191 -2.53 -30.71 48.83
N VAL A 192 -3.66 -30.55 48.12
CA VAL A 192 -4.28 -29.23 47.87
C VAL A 192 -4.87 -28.64 49.15
N GLY A 193 -5.43 -29.45 50.05
CA GLY A 193 -5.85 -29.02 51.39
C GLY A 193 -4.70 -28.39 52.18
N ARG A 194 -3.60 -29.12 52.36
CA ARG A 194 -2.38 -28.62 53.04
C ARG A 194 -1.77 -27.39 52.36
N PHE A 195 -1.82 -27.33 51.03
CA PHE A 195 -1.42 -26.12 50.29
C PHE A 195 -2.32 -24.93 50.67
N GLY A 196 -3.63 -25.14 50.72
CA GLY A 196 -4.61 -24.08 51.01
C GLY A 196 -4.52 -23.55 52.44
N GLU A 197 -4.35 -24.44 53.42
CA GLU A 197 -4.03 -24.10 54.82
C GLU A 197 -2.82 -23.17 54.88
N LEU A 198 -1.73 -23.54 54.19
CA LEU A 198 -0.47 -22.81 54.18
C LEU A 198 -0.52 -21.49 53.37
N GLU A 199 -1.37 -21.38 52.34
CA GLU A 199 -1.62 -20.12 51.63
C GLU A 199 -2.54 -19.16 52.41
N SER A 200 -3.46 -19.71 53.21
CA SER A 200 -4.43 -18.95 54.02
C SER A 200 -3.83 -18.34 55.29
N ALA A 201 -2.80 -18.98 55.86
CA ALA A 201 -2.06 -18.45 57.01
C ALA A 201 -1.19 -17.21 56.69
N GLY A 202 -0.94 -16.94 55.41
CA GLY A 202 -0.03 -15.87 54.94
C GLY A 202 -0.71 -14.57 54.50
N TRP A 203 0.10 -13.64 53.95
CA TRP A 203 -0.34 -12.30 53.50
C TRP A 203 -1.44 -12.35 52.43
N LYS A 204 -1.53 -13.44 51.66
CA LYS A 204 -2.58 -13.66 50.64
C LYS A 204 -3.97 -13.87 51.24
N GLY A 205 -4.08 -14.44 52.45
CA GLY A 205 -5.37 -14.60 53.15
C GLY A 205 -6.06 -13.25 53.38
N LYS A 206 -5.29 -12.22 53.73
CA LYS A 206 -5.77 -10.83 53.90
C LYS A 206 -6.25 -10.16 52.61
N ALA A 207 -5.99 -10.76 51.45
CA ALA A 207 -6.42 -10.26 50.14
C ALA A 207 -7.57 -11.08 49.53
N GLY A 208 -8.14 -12.06 50.25
CA GLY A 208 -9.29 -12.85 49.78
C GLY A 208 -9.03 -13.71 48.54
N THR A 209 -7.77 -14.07 48.27
CA THR A 209 -7.32 -14.77 47.05
C THR A 209 -6.51 -16.04 47.33
N ALA A 210 -6.54 -16.54 48.56
CA ALA A 210 -5.95 -17.83 48.92
C ALA A 210 -6.81 -19.01 48.41
N ILE A 211 -6.14 -20.10 48.03
CA ILE A 211 -6.79 -21.39 47.85
C ILE A 211 -7.33 -21.89 49.19
N SER A 212 -8.61 -22.24 49.25
CA SER A 212 -9.17 -23.18 50.24
C SER A 212 -9.89 -24.29 49.48
N ILE A 213 -9.93 -25.48 50.05
CA ILE A 213 -10.69 -26.61 49.49
C ILE A 213 -12.19 -26.30 49.38
N ASP A 214 -12.69 -25.41 50.25
CA ASP A 214 -14.09 -24.93 50.26
C ASP A 214 -14.40 -23.84 49.23
N ASN A 215 -13.42 -23.43 48.40
CA ASN A 215 -13.63 -22.43 47.35
C ASN A 215 -13.35 -22.98 45.94
N GLU A 216 -13.96 -22.35 44.93
CA GLU A 216 -13.89 -22.79 43.52
C GLU A 216 -12.46 -22.96 43.01
N GLN A 217 -11.49 -22.20 43.54
CA GLN A 217 -10.09 -22.32 43.15
C GLN A 217 -9.42 -23.57 43.73
N GLY A 218 -9.74 -23.95 44.97
CA GLY A 218 -9.25 -25.22 45.55
C GLY A 218 -9.90 -26.44 44.91
N ALA A 219 -11.21 -26.40 44.68
CA ALA A 219 -11.92 -27.46 43.94
C ALA A 219 -11.32 -27.67 42.54
N PHE A 220 -11.08 -26.59 41.78
CA PHE A 220 -10.42 -26.64 40.48
C PHE A 220 -9.02 -27.28 40.53
N TYR A 221 -8.13 -26.84 41.43
CA TYR A 221 -6.78 -27.42 41.49
C TYR A 221 -6.78 -28.87 42.01
N SER A 222 -7.70 -29.24 42.89
CA SER A 222 -7.88 -30.62 43.33
C SER A 222 -8.28 -31.53 42.16
N GLU A 223 -9.27 -31.12 41.36
CA GLU A 223 -9.73 -31.90 40.21
C GLU A 223 -8.69 -31.97 39.08
N VAL A 224 -8.02 -30.86 38.74
CA VAL A 224 -6.92 -30.85 37.77
C VAL A 224 -5.82 -31.82 38.18
N LEU A 225 -5.33 -31.75 39.42
CA LEU A 225 -4.27 -32.64 39.88
C LEU A 225 -4.74 -34.10 39.93
N ARG A 226 -5.99 -34.36 40.33
CA ARG A 226 -6.60 -35.70 40.29
C ARG A 226 -6.59 -36.28 38.87
N LEU A 227 -7.07 -35.52 37.88
CA LEU A 227 -7.13 -35.97 36.47
C LEU A 227 -5.76 -36.23 35.85
N PHE A 228 -4.76 -35.40 36.16
CA PHE A 228 -3.38 -35.61 35.70
C PHE A 228 -2.69 -36.78 36.44
N ALA A 229 -2.97 -36.97 37.74
CA ALA A 229 -2.44 -38.07 38.55
C ALA A 229 -2.92 -39.46 38.12
N LEU A 230 -4.04 -39.58 37.40
CA LEU A 230 -4.48 -40.83 36.75
C LEU A 230 -3.51 -41.34 35.65
N SER A 231 -2.46 -40.56 35.34
CA SER A 231 -1.44 -40.87 34.34
C SER A 231 -0.02 -40.54 34.82
N ASP A 232 0.20 -40.43 36.15
CA ASP A 232 1.46 -40.01 36.78
C ASP A 232 1.97 -38.61 36.33
N GLN A 233 1.05 -37.76 35.85
CA GLN A 233 1.35 -36.45 35.27
C GLN A 233 1.06 -35.26 36.21
N ALA A 234 0.83 -35.52 37.50
CA ALA A 234 0.69 -34.51 38.55
C ALA A 234 1.67 -34.77 39.70
N ALA A 235 2.04 -33.71 40.42
CA ALA A 235 2.83 -33.83 41.64
C ALA A 235 2.55 -32.69 42.63
N VAL A 236 2.52 -33.04 43.91
CA VAL A 236 2.56 -32.09 45.04
C VAL A 236 3.90 -32.24 45.73
N TYR A 237 4.71 -31.17 45.70
CA TYR A 237 6.03 -31.13 46.33
C TYR A 237 5.99 -30.31 47.61
N GLU A 238 6.46 -30.89 48.71
CA GLU A 238 6.40 -30.31 50.05
C GLU A 238 7.79 -30.31 50.70
N LEU A 239 8.15 -29.21 51.36
CA LEU A 239 9.39 -29.07 52.12
C LEU A 239 9.08 -28.95 53.60
N ARG A 240 9.66 -29.83 54.43
CA ARG A 240 9.58 -29.72 55.89
C ARG A 240 10.87 -29.19 56.49
N ILE A 241 10.74 -28.36 57.54
CA ILE A 241 11.83 -27.87 58.39
C ILE A 241 11.50 -28.30 59.82
N GLY A 242 12.28 -29.23 60.36
CA GLY A 242 11.83 -30.05 61.50
C GLY A 242 10.47 -30.69 61.17
N ASP A 243 9.54 -30.65 62.12
CA ASP A 243 8.20 -31.18 61.96
C ASP A 243 7.21 -30.24 61.23
N GLN A 244 7.61 -29.03 60.85
CA GLN A 244 6.73 -28.02 60.23
C GLN A 244 6.74 -28.09 58.70
N LEU A 245 5.58 -27.94 58.06
CA LEU A 245 5.45 -27.83 56.60
C LEU A 245 5.83 -26.40 56.16
N ALA A 246 7.07 -26.23 55.71
CA ALA A 246 7.66 -24.91 55.46
C ALA A 246 7.36 -24.35 54.05
N ALA A 247 7.12 -25.20 53.05
CA ALA A 247 6.69 -24.78 51.71
C ALA A 247 5.96 -25.90 50.96
N SER A 248 5.04 -25.52 50.06
CA SER A 248 4.32 -26.45 49.18
C SER A 248 4.19 -25.88 47.75
N ARG A 249 4.22 -26.77 46.76
CA ARG A 249 4.12 -26.46 45.32
C ARG A 249 3.27 -27.51 44.59
N LEU A 250 2.37 -27.01 43.74
CA LEU A 250 1.54 -27.83 42.86
C LEU A 250 2.11 -27.80 41.43
N ALA A 251 2.23 -28.95 40.78
CA ALA A 251 2.77 -29.07 39.43
C ALA A 251 2.03 -30.12 38.58
N ILE A 252 2.01 -29.88 37.26
CA ILE A 252 1.59 -30.84 36.23
C ILE A 252 2.69 -30.99 35.18
N VAL A 253 2.78 -32.14 34.53
CA VAL A 253 3.93 -32.51 33.71
C VAL A 253 3.52 -33.38 32.52
N ASN A 254 4.20 -33.24 31.37
CA ASN A 254 4.14 -34.18 30.26
C ASN A 254 5.57 -34.62 29.88
N ASP A 255 5.78 -35.23 28.71
CA ASP A 255 7.12 -35.72 28.29
C ASP A 255 8.12 -34.61 27.90
N ARG A 256 7.65 -33.37 27.74
CA ARG A 256 8.39 -32.21 27.20
C ARG A 256 8.37 -30.97 28.09
N MET A 257 7.52 -30.91 29.11
CA MET A 257 7.28 -29.73 29.92
C MET A 257 6.86 -30.12 31.34
N PHE A 258 7.40 -29.41 32.33
CA PHE A 258 7.01 -29.44 33.73
C PHE A 258 6.51 -28.05 34.12
N VAL A 259 5.24 -27.92 34.49
CA VAL A 259 4.60 -26.63 34.78
C VAL A 259 4.38 -26.48 36.28
N ILE A 260 4.95 -25.42 36.87
CA ILE A 260 4.70 -25.02 38.25
C ILE A 260 3.39 -24.20 38.28
N LEU A 261 2.31 -24.77 38.80
CA LEU A 261 0.99 -24.11 38.84
C LEU A 261 0.85 -23.09 39.98
N LYS A 262 1.28 -23.48 41.19
CA LYS A 262 1.09 -22.69 42.43
C LYS A 262 2.27 -22.91 43.38
N THR A 263 2.49 -21.93 44.27
CA THR A 263 3.57 -21.94 45.27
C THR A 263 3.13 -21.17 46.52
N THR A 264 3.33 -21.77 47.69
CA THR A 264 3.11 -21.14 49.00
C THR A 264 4.18 -21.58 50.01
N TYR A 265 4.32 -20.85 51.12
CA TYR A 265 5.31 -21.12 52.17
C TYR A 265 4.93 -20.49 53.52
N ASP A 266 5.49 -21.02 54.60
CA ASP A 266 5.26 -20.52 55.96
C ASP A 266 6.02 -19.19 56.19
N GLU A 267 5.28 -18.12 56.48
CA GLU A 267 5.85 -16.80 56.75
C GLU A 267 6.58 -16.70 58.10
N THR A 268 6.26 -17.54 59.09
CA THR A 268 7.03 -17.64 60.33
C THR A 268 8.45 -18.18 60.06
N LEU A 269 8.59 -18.98 59.00
CA LEU A 269 9.84 -19.53 58.48
C LEU A 269 10.46 -18.69 57.35
N ALA A 270 9.94 -17.48 57.06
CA ALA A 270 10.47 -16.58 56.02
C ALA A 270 11.98 -16.29 56.16
N ARG A 271 12.54 -16.31 57.38
CA ARG A 271 13.98 -16.13 57.64
C ARG A 271 14.88 -17.21 57.01
N PHE A 272 14.30 -18.33 56.58
CA PHE A 272 14.95 -19.44 55.88
C PHE A 272 14.65 -19.48 54.38
N ALA A 273 13.80 -18.58 53.87
CA ALA A 273 13.32 -18.57 52.48
C ALA A 273 12.93 -19.97 51.93
N PRO A 274 12.09 -20.76 52.63
CA PRO A 274 11.82 -22.17 52.28
C PRO A 274 11.29 -22.35 50.86
N GLY A 275 10.51 -21.39 50.33
CA GLY A 275 10.05 -21.39 48.94
C GLY A 275 11.18 -21.32 47.88
N ARG A 276 12.37 -20.79 48.21
CA ARG A 276 13.59 -20.85 47.38
C ARG A 276 14.31 -22.19 47.52
N ILE A 277 14.39 -22.76 48.73
CA ILE A 277 15.00 -24.08 48.97
C ILE A 277 14.22 -25.16 48.21
N LEU A 278 12.89 -25.13 48.29
CA LEU A 278 12.01 -26.04 47.55
C LEU A 278 12.17 -25.89 46.02
N LEU A 279 12.32 -24.66 45.51
CA LEU A 279 12.59 -24.43 44.09
C LEU A 279 13.91 -25.07 43.63
N GLN A 280 14.98 -24.87 44.41
CA GLN A 280 16.28 -25.48 44.10
C GLN A 280 16.18 -26.99 44.04
N ARG A 281 15.52 -27.63 45.03
CA ARG A 281 15.38 -29.09 45.04
C ARG A 281 14.58 -29.63 43.86
N ILE A 282 13.50 -28.96 43.45
CA ILE A 282 12.69 -29.38 42.29
C ILE A 282 13.47 -29.23 40.99
N ILE A 283 14.16 -28.10 40.78
CA ILE A 283 15.00 -27.90 39.58
C ILE A 283 16.15 -28.92 39.56
N GLN A 284 16.75 -29.22 40.71
CA GLN A 284 17.74 -30.27 40.82
C GLN A 284 17.15 -31.63 40.44
N GLU A 285 16.02 -32.04 41.02
CA GLU A 285 15.38 -33.33 40.70
C GLU A 285 15.07 -33.46 39.19
N GLN A 286 14.45 -32.45 38.58
CA GLN A 286 14.06 -32.52 37.16
C GLN A 286 15.26 -32.55 36.19
N LEU A 287 16.39 -31.92 36.54
CA LEU A 287 17.63 -31.93 35.75
C LEU A 287 18.50 -33.17 36.04
N ASP A 288 18.54 -33.66 37.28
CA ASP A 288 19.28 -34.87 37.66
C ASP A 288 18.59 -36.14 37.12
N LEU A 289 17.25 -36.11 36.92
CA LEU A 289 16.50 -37.11 36.14
C LEU A 289 16.79 -37.04 34.62
N GLN A 290 17.55 -36.03 34.14
CA GLN A 290 17.91 -35.79 32.73
C GLN A 290 16.73 -35.81 31.74
N THR A 291 15.53 -35.48 32.22
CA THR A 291 14.35 -35.45 31.35
C THR A 291 14.46 -34.30 30.35
N ALA A 292 14.02 -34.51 29.10
CA ALA A 292 13.99 -33.48 28.06
C ALA A 292 12.85 -32.45 28.26
N LYS A 293 12.59 -32.06 29.52
CA LYS A 293 11.43 -31.27 29.95
C LYS A 293 11.82 -29.86 30.33
N THR A 294 11.24 -28.88 29.64
CA THR A 294 11.36 -27.47 30.03
C THR A 294 10.58 -27.22 31.32
N ILE A 295 11.21 -26.59 32.32
CA ILE A 295 10.54 -26.19 33.57
C ILE A 295 9.92 -24.80 33.34
N GLU A 296 8.60 -24.73 33.21
CA GLU A 296 7.85 -23.48 32.99
C GLU A 296 7.24 -22.97 34.30
N PHE A 297 7.32 -21.66 34.51
CA PHE A 297 6.80 -21.01 35.72
C PHE A 297 5.44 -20.35 35.50
N TYR A 298 5.04 -20.09 34.24
CA TYR A 298 3.81 -19.39 33.82
C TYR A 298 3.29 -18.34 34.82
N THR A 299 4.15 -17.37 35.14
CA THR A 299 3.89 -16.38 36.18
C THR A 299 4.43 -15.00 35.79
N ASN A 300 3.91 -13.94 36.42
CA ASN A 300 4.40 -12.58 36.20
C ASN A 300 5.75 -12.39 36.92
N THR A 301 6.83 -12.48 36.15
CA THR A 301 8.18 -12.63 36.67
C THR A 301 8.68 -11.46 37.51
N THR A 302 9.07 -11.73 38.74
CA THR A 302 9.80 -10.80 39.62
C THR A 302 11.31 -10.83 39.37
N ARG A 303 12.03 -9.79 39.81
CA ARG A 303 13.51 -9.70 39.69
C ARG A 303 14.21 -10.91 40.31
N ASP A 304 13.73 -11.37 41.48
CA ASP A 304 14.24 -12.54 42.20
C ASP A 304 13.97 -13.87 41.48
N GLN A 305 12.90 -13.94 40.67
CA GLN A 305 12.59 -15.11 39.84
C GLN A 305 13.52 -15.18 38.61
N LYS A 306 13.86 -14.04 37.99
CA LYS A 306 14.82 -13.99 36.87
C LYS A 306 16.17 -14.62 37.18
N GLU A 307 16.65 -14.53 38.43
CA GLU A 307 17.92 -15.15 38.82
C GLU A 307 17.99 -16.66 38.53
N TRP A 308 16.84 -17.35 38.53
CA TRP A 308 16.73 -18.80 38.29
C TRP A 308 16.58 -19.15 36.81
N ALA A 309 16.17 -18.21 35.96
CA ALA A 309 15.73 -18.45 34.59
C ALA A 309 16.89 -18.69 33.61
N THR A 310 16.72 -19.60 32.65
CA THR A 310 17.60 -19.71 31.46
C THR A 310 17.01 -19.01 30.23
N PHE A 311 15.72 -18.68 30.24
CA PHE A 311 15.05 -17.86 29.24
C PHE A 311 13.87 -17.09 29.87
N GLY A 312 13.42 -16.04 29.19
CA GLY A 312 12.14 -15.39 29.44
C GLY A 312 11.26 -15.40 28.18
N CYS A 313 9.96 -15.18 28.32
CA CYS A 313 9.03 -15.10 27.20
C CYS A 313 7.89 -14.12 27.49
N THR A 314 7.70 -13.14 26.61
CA THR A 314 6.61 -12.16 26.70
C THR A 314 5.31 -12.79 26.16
N ILE A 315 4.42 -13.17 27.08
CA ILE A 315 3.05 -13.59 26.78
C ILE A 315 2.28 -12.37 26.25
N LEU A 316 1.42 -12.57 25.24
CA LEU A 316 0.80 -11.52 24.45
C LEU A 316 -0.72 -11.41 24.67
N ASN A 317 -1.27 -10.23 24.48
CA ASN A 317 -2.69 -9.98 24.20
C ASN A 317 -2.79 -9.47 22.75
N ILE A 318 -3.60 -10.14 21.92
CA ILE A 318 -3.70 -9.89 20.48
C ILE A 318 -5.16 -9.54 20.14
N GLN A 319 -5.41 -8.28 19.79
CA GLN A 319 -6.71 -7.80 19.34
C GLN A 319 -6.74 -7.70 17.81
N ILE A 320 -7.64 -8.45 17.19
CA ILE A 320 -7.80 -8.61 15.75
C ILE A 320 -9.06 -7.86 15.31
N PHE A 321 -8.98 -7.04 14.26
CA PHE A 321 -10.14 -6.34 13.69
C PHE A 321 -10.54 -6.90 12.34
N ARG A 322 -11.86 -7.01 12.10
CA ARG A 322 -12.43 -7.49 10.82
C ARG A 322 -11.96 -6.67 9.60
N ASN A 323 -11.56 -5.42 9.80
CA ASN A 323 -10.81 -4.62 8.81
C ASN A 323 -10.12 -3.40 9.47
N ASN A 324 -9.23 -2.75 8.72
CA ASN A 324 -8.45 -1.58 9.15
C ASN A 324 -9.32 -0.37 9.58
N SER A 325 -10.54 -0.22 9.03
CA SER A 325 -11.44 0.87 9.43
C SER A 325 -11.94 0.70 10.88
N PHE A 326 -12.18 -0.53 11.33
CA PHE A 326 -12.50 -0.80 12.73
C PHE A 326 -11.30 -0.60 13.67
N GLY A 327 -10.09 -1.04 13.27
CA GLY A 327 -8.87 -0.80 14.06
C GLY A 327 -8.56 0.70 14.23
N THR A 328 -8.76 1.48 13.16
CA THR A 328 -8.65 2.95 13.18
C THR A 328 -9.68 3.58 14.13
N ALA A 329 -10.96 3.20 14.01
CA ALA A 329 -12.05 3.72 14.84
C ALA A 329 -11.90 3.36 16.33
N PHE A 330 -11.49 2.12 16.63
CA PHE A 330 -11.22 1.68 18.00
C PHE A 330 -10.06 2.47 18.62
N SER A 331 -8.98 2.69 17.87
CA SER A 331 -7.84 3.48 18.33
C SER A 331 -8.25 4.92 18.66
N LEU A 332 -9.01 5.57 17.77
CA LEU A 332 -9.60 6.90 18.01
C LEU A 332 -10.48 6.93 19.28
N LEU A 333 -11.34 5.93 19.47
CA LEU A 333 -12.20 5.82 20.66
C LEU A 333 -11.40 5.58 21.95
N LYS A 334 -10.30 4.81 21.90
CA LYS A 334 -9.37 4.61 23.02
C LYS A 334 -8.72 5.94 23.41
N ILE A 335 -8.25 6.71 22.44
CA ILE A 335 -7.66 8.04 22.66
C ILE A 335 -8.68 9.01 23.24
N LEU A 336 -9.88 9.13 22.65
CA LEU A 336 -10.95 9.99 23.16
C LEU A 336 -11.30 9.66 24.62
N ARG A 337 -11.40 8.36 24.96
CA ARG A 337 -11.60 7.90 26.36
C ARG A 337 -10.43 8.22 27.28
N GLN A 338 -9.19 8.18 26.79
CA GLN A 338 -8.01 8.56 27.57
C GLN A 338 -7.95 10.08 27.80
N THR A 339 -8.18 10.90 26.78
CA THR A 339 -8.22 12.38 26.88
C THR A 339 -9.36 12.86 27.79
N LEU A 340 -10.53 12.19 27.75
CA LEU A 340 -11.65 12.45 28.67
C LEU A 340 -11.43 11.92 30.09
N ARG A 341 -10.40 11.08 30.32
CA ARG A 341 -9.97 10.65 31.67
C ARG A 341 -8.84 11.51 32.22
N SER A 342 -7.91 11.99 31.38
CA SER A 342 -6.81 12.87 31.81
C SER A 342 -7.28 14.26 32.29
N SER A 343 -8.51 14.69 31.96
CA SER A 343 -9.14 15.86 32.56
C SER A 343 -9.63 15.65 34.01
N ARG A 344 -9.57 14.41 34.52
CA ARG A 344 -9.87 14.03 35.93
C ARG A 344 -8.73 13.30 36.64
N SER A 345 -7.58 13.09 35.98
CA SER A 345 -6.37 12.59 36.62
C SER A 345 -5.12 13.10 35.91
N LEU A 346 -4.34 13.90 36.63
CA LEU A 346 -2.92 14.14 36.37
C LEU A 346 -2.12 13.29 37.36
N THR A 347 -1.81 12.03 37.02
CA THR A 347 -0.85 11.22 37.78
C THR A 347 -0.29 10.04 36.99
N ASN A 348 0.96 9.69 37.29
CA ASN A 348 1.68 8.44 36.96
C ASN A 348 1.76 7.95 35.50
N PRO A 349 2.93 8.13 34.84
CA PRO A 349 3.34 7.38 33.65
C PRO A 349 3.46 5.86 33.83
N ALA A 350 3.42 5.35 35.08
CA ALA A 350 3.63 3.94 35.43
C ALA A 350 2.60 2.97 34.80
N ASP A 351 1.40 3.44 34.46
CA ASP A 351 0.35 2.64 33.81
C ASP A 351 0.68 2.17 32.38
N MET A 352 1.83 2.58 31.82
CA MET A 352 2.31 2.14 30.50
C MET A 352 3.50 1.17 30.54
N THR A 353 4.07 0.88 31.72
CA THR A 353 5.27 0.04 31.88
C THR A 353 4.96 -1.36 32.38
N LEU A 354 4.38 -2.19 31.51
CA LEU A 354 4.50 -3.66 31.61
C LEU A 354 5.66 -4.12 30.71
N GLY A 355 6.71 -4.59 31.38
CA GLY A 355 8.05 -4.81 30.83
C GLY A 355 9.08 -3.94 31.57
N GLU A 356 10.31 -4.43 31.72
CA GLU A 356 11.43 -3.59 32.14
C GLU A 356 11.72 -2.50 31.10
N PRO A 357 12.33 -1.37 31.50
CA PRO A 357 12.74 -0.35 30.54
C PRO A 357 13.82 -0.91 29.63
N VAL A 358 13.48 -1.19 28.37
CA VAL A 358 14.45 -1.43 27.31
C VAL A 358 15.29 -0.16 27.18
N GLU A 359 16.58 -0.24 27.48
CA GLU A 359 17.47 0.91 27.34
C GLU A 359 17.60 1.28 25.87
N VAL A 360 17.00 2.42 25.49
CA VAL A 360 17.12 2.97 24.15
C VAL A 360 18.24 4.00 24.13
N LYS A 361 19.32 3.69 23.41
CA LYS A 361 20.45 4.59 23.20
C LYS A 361 20.22 5.38 21.90
N THR A 362 20.66 6.64 21.87
CA THR A 362 20.51 7.53 20.71
C THR A 362 21.88 8.03 20.28
N PHE A 363 22.21 7.86 19.00
CA PHE A 363 23.47 8.32 18.39
C PHE A 363 23.18 9.26 17.21
N LEU A 364 24.16 10.10 16.86
CA LEU A 364 24.03 11.10 15.80
C LEU A 364 24.69 10.62 14.50
N HIS A 365 25.81 9.90 14.59
CA HIS A 365 26.57 9.40 13.45
C HIS A 365 26.94 7.91 13.58
N VAL A 366 27.19 7.23 12.46
CA VAL A 366 27.58 5.81 12.45
C VAL A 366 28.89 5.55 13.22
N LYS A 367 29.88 6.46 13.07
CA LYS A 367 31.16 6.42 13.80
C LYS A 367 30.99 6.37 15.33
N ASP A 368 29.90 6.91 15.87
CA ASP A 368 29.68 7.05 17.31
C ASP A 368 29.46 5.69 18.00
N PHE A 369 29.16 4.62 17.23
CA PHE A 369 28.93 3.26 17.73
C PHE A 369 29.74 2.16 16.99
N SER A 370 30.37 2.46 15.84
CA SER A 370 31.09 1.47 15.04
C SER A 370 32.55 1.21 15.47
N HIS A 371 33.16 2.08 16.26
CA HIS A 371 34.56 1.93 16.72
C HIS A 371 34.73 0.90 17.87
N GLY A 372 34.33 -0.36 17.64
CA GLY A 372 34.58 -1.49 18.55
C GLY A 372 33.76 -1.49 19.86
N GLN A 373 32.82 -0.56 20.02
CA GLN A 373 31.91 -0.52 21.16
C GLN A 373 30.89 -1.68 21.09
N TYR A 374 30.36 -1.94 19.89
CA TYR A 374 29.37 -2.97 19.59
C TYR A 374 29.85 -3.87 18.44
N ASN A 375 29.34 -5.10 18.39
CA ASN A 375 29.48 -5.95 17.19
C ASN A 375 28.42 -5.53 16.14
N LEU A 376 28.84 -5.34 14.88
CA LEU A 376 27.96 -4.96 13.75
C LEU A 376 27.94 -6.00 12.62
N ASP A 377 28.47 -7.21 12.83
CA ASP A 377 28.67 -8.25 11.81
C ASP A 377 27.35 -8.77 11.21
N GLU A 378 26.21 -8.63 11.90
CA GLU A 378 24.87 -8.94 11.34
C GLU A 378 24.32 -7.81 10.45
N PHE A 379 24.89 -6.60 10.53
CA PHE A 379 24.34 -5.37 9.94
C PHE A 379 25.15 -4.80 8.77
N VAL A 380 26.33 -5.34 8.48
CA VAL A 380 27.12 -5.01 7.27
C VAL A 380 26.53 -5.64 6.01
N ALA A 381 26.75 -5.01 4.86
CA ALA A 381 26.20 -5.44 3.58
C ALA A 381 26.65 -6.85 3.17
N LYS A 382 25.69 -7.69 2.75
CA LYS A 382 25.91 -9.07 2.25
C LYS A 382 25.04 -9.38 1.03
N ASP A 383 23.73 -9.27 1.18
CA ASP A 383 22.75 -9.52 0.10
C ASP A 383 22.14 -8.25 -0.49
N ASN A 384 22.03 -7.21 0.34
CA ASN A 384 21.52 -5.90 -0.06
C ASN A 384 22.26 -4.81 0.74
N ILE A 385 22.80 -3.80 0.05
CA ILE A 385 23.44 -2.66 0.71
C ILE A 385 22.40 -1.74 1.35
N GLU A 386 21.23 -1.51 0.73
CA GLU A 386 20.25 -0.51 1.18
C GLU A 386 19.65 -0.80 2.57
N THR A 387 19.72 -2.05 3.01
CA THR A 387 19.30 -2.52 4.33
C THR A 387 20.50 -2.93 5.20
N SER A 388 21.60 -2.18 5.10
CA SER A 388 22.84 -2.37 5.88
C SER A 388 23.34 -1.06 6.48
N ILE A 389 24.26 -1.15 7.45
CA ILE A 389 24.89 0.03 8.06
C ILE A 389 25.76 0.81 7.06
N ASP A 390 26.34 0.14 6.06
CA ASP A 390 27.15 0.74 4.99
C ASP A 390 26.37 1.80 4.19
N TRP A 391 25.09 1.55 3.96
CA TRP A 391 24.21 2.47 3.24
C TRP A 391 23.83 3.69 4.06
N PHE A 392 23.48 3.51 5.34
CA PHE A 392 23.14 4.65 6.19
C PHE A 392 24.37 5.52 6.51
N ASP A 393 25.54 4.92 6.64
CA ASP A 393 26.84 5.62 6.70
C ASP A 393 27.08 6.46 5.45
N LEU A 394 26.99 5.86 4.26
CA LEU A 394 27.14 6.55 2.97
C LEU A 394 26.10 7.67 2.78
N MET A 395 24.82 7.39 3.04
CA MET A 395 23.73 8.37 2.97
C MET A 395 23.97 9.52 3.94
N GLN A 396 24.44 9.25 5.16
CA GLN A 396 24.76 10.32 6.10
C GLN A 396 25.93 11.16 5.61
N GLN A 397 27.04 10.57 5.20
CA GLN A 397 28.23 11.30 4.76
C GLN A 397 27.99 12.15 3.50
N GLN A 398 27.20 11.65 2.54
CA GLN A 398 27.13 12.23 1.18
C GLN A 398 25.78 12.91 0.85
N VAL A 399 24.73 12.70 1.65
CA VAL A 399 23.39 13.28 1.45
C VAL A 399 22.95 14.14 2.64
N TYR A 400 23.41 13.82 3.86
CA TYR A 400 23.00 14.48 5.10
C TYR A 400 24.17 14.83 6.06
N PRO A 401 25.36 15.31 5.60
CA PRO A 401 26.56 15.41 6.45
C PRO A 401 26.36 16.27 7.69
N ASP A 402 25.74 17.45 7.51
CA ASP A 402 25.49 18.45 8.55
C ASP A 402 24.03 18.50 9.01
N ASP A 403 23.19 17.49 8.68
CA ASP A 403 21.77 17.53 9.00
C ASP A 403 21.52 17.19 10.50
N PRO A 404 21.13 18.16 11.34
CA PRO A 404 21.01 17.96 12.79
C PRO A 404 19.79 17.10 13.16
N GLY A 405 18.97 16.68 12.19
CA GLY A 405 17.86 15.77 12.35
C GLY A 405 18.24 14.29 12.24
N VAL A 406 19.43 13.92 11.75
CA VAL A 406 19.82 12.50 11.63
C VAL A 406 19.94 11.86 13.02
N ARG A 407 19.35 10.68 13.19
CA ARG A 407 19.31 9.93 14.43
C ARG A 407 19.37 8.43 14.18
N TYR A 408 20.06 7.73 15.06
CA TYR A 408 20.03 6.28 15.15
C TYR A 408 19.60 5.90 16.56
N TYR A 409 18.44 5.25 16.68
CA TYR A 409 17.94 4.72 17.94
C TYR A 409 18.26 3.24 18.04
N PHE A 410 18.72 2.79 19.20
CA PHE A 410 19.26 1.45 19.43
C PHE A 410 18.62 0.76 20.62
N SER A 411 18.41 -0.54 20.53
CA SER A 411 18.35 -1.44 21.70
C SER A 411 19.44 -2.50 21.57
N SER A 412 20.15 -2.80 22.65
CA SER A 412 21.29 -3.72 22.68
C SER A 412 21.24 -4.64 23.91
N ASP A 413 21.67 -5.90 23.78
CA ASP A 413 22.02 -6.75 24.90
C ASP A 413 23.56 -6.81 25.05
N ASP A 414 24.08 -6.36 26.20
CA ASP A 414 25.48 -5.99 26.41
C ASP A 414 26.11 -5.20 25.24
N LYS A 415 26.88 -5.89 24.38
CA LYS A 415 27.61 -5.36 23.20
C LYS A 415 26.99 -5.76 21.85
N HIS A 416 25.86 -6.45 21.84
CA HIS A 416 25.18 -6.89 20.62
C HIS A 416 23.94 -6.02 20.40
N PRO A 417 23.91 -5.15 19.37
CA PRO A 417 22.72 -4.40 19.02
C PRO A 417 21.65 -5.38 18.50
N LEU A 418 20.46 -5.32 19.07
CA LEU A 418 19.31 -6.10 18.62
C LEU A 418 18.56 -5.37 17.51
N ILE A 419 18.36 -4.05 17.67
CA ILE A 419 17.62 -3.22 16.71
C ILE A 419 18.34 -1.89 16.54
N ILE A 420 18.50 -1.46 15.29
CA ILE A 420 18.88 -0.10 14.91
C ILE A 420 17.76 0.50 14.08
N LEU A 421 17.31 1.71 14.44
CA LEU A 421 16.27 2.46 13.74
C LEU A 421 16.84 3.79 13.22
N PRO A 422 17.36 3.83 11.98
CA PRO A 422 17.88 5.04 11.34
C PRO A 422 16.73 5.95 10.89
N LEU A 423 16.72 7.20 11.39
CA LEU A 423 15.66 8.18 11.17
C LEU A 423 16.22 9.59 10.92
N ARG A 424 15.34 10.44 10.41
CA ARG A 424 15.57 11.87 10.22
C ARG A 424 14.43 12.68 10.85
N LEU A 425 14.76 13.52 11.82
CA LEU A 425 13.84 14.44 12.49
C LEU A 425 13.76 15.75 11.69
N SER A 426 12.74 15.90 10.86
CA SER A 426 12.58 17.09 10.01
C SER A 426 11.49 18.04 10.53
N THR A 427 11.55 19.33 10.17
CA THR A 427 10.48 20.29 10.45
C THR A 427 10.18 21.10 9.20
N GLN A 428 9.00 20.89 8.62
CA GLN A 428 8.54 21.63 7.43
C GLN A 428 7.48 22.67 7.86
N GLY A 429 7.87 23.94 7.87
CA GLY A 429 7.03 25.03 8.39
C GLY A 429 6.68 24.82 9.87
N LYS A 430 5.42 24.46 10.16
CA LYS A 430 4.97 24.10 11.52
C LYS A 430 4.90 22.59 11.78
N VAL A 431 5.13 21.75 10.77
CA VAL A 431 4.98 20.30 10.88
C VAL A 431 6.34 19.67 11.19
N LYS A 432 6.58 19.41 12.48
CA LYS A 432 7.56 18.40 12.92
C LYS A 432 7.19 17.01 12.42
N ALA A 433 8.09 16.37 11.69
CA ALA A 433 7.96 15.04 11.11
C ALA A 433 9.14 14.13 11.51
N ILE A 434 8.90 12.82 11.56
CA ILE A 434 9.93 11.79 11.78
C ILE A 434 9.93 10.89 10.54
N GLU A 435 11.04 10.86 9.82
CA GLU A 435 11.11 10.23 8.50
C GLU A 435 12.15 9.10 8.50
N SER A 436 11.93 8.06 7.70
CA SER A 436 12.96 7.07 7.37
C SER A 436 14.20 7.77 6.80
N LEU A 437 15.39 7.41 7.27
CA LEU A 437 16.66 7.97 6.76
C LEU A 437 16.92 7.46 5.33
N GLY A 438 16.46 8.22 4.33
CA GLY A 438 16.50 7.83 2.92
C GLY A 438 15.92 8.92 2.01
N ASN A 439 16.19 8.82 0.71
CA ASN A 439 15.64 9.71 -0.32
C ASN A 439 15.31 8.91 -1.61
N TYR A 440 15.29 9.56 -2.77
CA TYR A 440 15.04 8.91 -4.07
C TYR A 440 16.13 7.92 -4.53
N TYR A 441 17.30 7.89 -3.88
CA TYR A 441 18.29 6.82 -4.03
C TYR A 441 17.87 5.52 -3.32
N THR A 442 16.98 5.61 -2.32
CA THR A 442 16.56 4.47 -1.50
C THR A 442 15.34 3.77 -2.12
N SER A 443 15.56 2.62 -2.74
CA SER A 443 14.55 1.70 -3.25
C SER A 443 13.94 0.79 -2.17
N LEU A 444 14.67 0.55 -1.07
CA LEU A 444 14.18 -0.21 0.08
C LEU A 444 14.80 0.24 1.41
N TYR A 445 13.98 0.89 2.25
CA TYR A 445 14.27 1.19 3.65
C TYR A 445 13.83 0.03 4.56
N SER A 446 14.65 -0.29 5.55
CA SER A 446 14.28 -1.09 6.71
C SER A 446 15.05 -0.61 7.95
N PRO A 447 14.44 -0.66 9.16
CA PRO A 447 15.19 -0.87 10.40
C PRO A 447 16.14 -2.06 10.26
N LEU A 448 17.29 -1.99 10.92
CA LEU A 448 18.24 -3.10 10.99
C LEU A 448 17.86 -3.97 12.19
N LEU A 449 17.65 -5.27 11.96
CA LEU A 449 17.18 -6.25 12.94
C LEU A 449 18.13 -7.44 12.99
N SER A 450 18.64 -7.75 14.19
CA SER A 450 19.35 -9.02 14.45
C SER A 450 18.39 -10.21 14.38
N LYS A 451 18.91 -11.44 14.35
CA LYS A 451 18.06 -12.65 14.43
C LYS A 451 17.25 -12.76 15.72
N ASP A 452 17.79 -12.24 16.84
CA ASP A 452 17.19 -12.34 18.17
C ASP A 452 16.33 -11.11 18.55
N SER A 453 15.91 -10.29 17.58
CA SER A 453 15.14 -9.07 17.81
C SER A 453 13.70 -9.32 18.27
N ASP A 454 13.36 -8.90 19.50
CA ASP A 454 11.96 -8.69 19.88
C ASP A 454 11.39 -7.47 19.13
N LEU A 455 10.50 -7.71 18.15
CA LEU A 455 9.81 -6.67 17.39
C LEU A 455 8.98 -5.71 18.28
N LEU A 456 8.60 -6.12 19.49
CA LEU A 456 7.94 -5.23 20.46
C LEU A 456 8.89 -4.12 20.95
N ALA A 457 10.22 -4.32 20.90
CA ALA A 457 11.19 -3.30 21.30
C ALA A 457 11.12 -2.04 20.40
N ILE A 458 10.69 -2.18 19.14
CA ILE A 458 10.49 -1.06 18.19
C ILE A 458 9.56 0.01 18.78
N ARG A 459 8.58 -0.36 19.62
CA ARG A 459 7.70 0.61 20.32
C ARG A 459 8.47 1.58 21.22
N HIS A 460 9.56 1.13 21.83
CA HIS A 460 10.40 1.95 22.71
C HIS A 460 11.25 2.90 21.89
N LEU A 461 11.87 2.43 20.80
CA LEU A 461 12.65 3.28 19.88
C LEU A 461 11.76 4.38 19.25
N LEU A 462 10.53 4.04 18.83
CA LEU A 462 9.54 5.01 18.34
C LEU A 462 9.05 5.98 19.43
N THR A 463 9.02 5.54 20.70
CA THR A 463 8.71 6.42 21.84
C THR A 463 9.84 7.43 22.04
N THR A 464 11.10 6.98 22.10
CA THR A 464 12.27 7.84 22.23
C THR A 464 12.34 8.86 21.08
N ALA A 465 12.11 8.44 19.83
CA ALA A 465 12.06 9.35 18.69
C ALA A 465 10.93 10.39 18.78
N THR A 466 9.76 10.02 19.32
CA THR A 466 8.64 10.95 19.57
C THR A 466 9.01 12.02 20.61
N LEU A 467 9.81 11.63 21.62
CA LEU A 467 10.25 12.50 22.72
C LEU A 467 11.41 13.41 22.30
N ASP A 468 12.43 12.88 21.61
CA ASP A 468 13.61 13.64 21.14
C ASP A 468 13.21 14.80 20.20
N HIS A 469 12.28 14.55 19.27
CA HIS A 469 11.75 15.63 18.42
C HIS A 469 10.84 16.62 19.17
N GLY A 470 10.50 16.38 20.44
CA GLY A 470 9.68 17.28 21.25
C GLY A 470 8.31 17.58 20.62
N GLY A 471 7.49 16.54 20.43
CA GLY A 471 6.11 16.68 19.96
C GLY A 471 5.94 16.55 18.44
N ALA A 472 6.49 15.50 17.83
CA ALA A 472 6.26 15.19 16.42
C ALA A 472 4.77 14.96 16.08
N HIS A 473 4.36 15.37 14.88
CA HIS A 473 2.97 15.33 14.41
C HIS A 473 2.68 14.18 13.44
N VAL A 474 3.68 13.83 12.63
CA VAL A 474 3.62 12.81 11.58
C VAL A 474 4.90 11.97 11.60
N MET A 475 4.78 10.66 11.37
CA MET A 475 5.91 9.78 11.03
C MET A 475 5.70 9.21 9.62
N ARG A 476 6.79 8.97 8.88
CA ARG A 476 6.76 8.42 7.51
C ARG A 476 7.92 7.46 7.28
N PHE A 477 7.62 6.21 6.93
CA PHE A 477 8.60 5.16 6.66
C PHE A 477 8.35 4.62 5.26
N ALA A 478 9.25 4.87 4.31
CA ALA A 478 9.09 4.46 2.91
C ALA A 478 10.40 4.58 2.11
N PRO A 479 10.55 3.83 1.01
CA PRO A 479 9.74 2.68 0.61
C PRO A 479 10.12 1.43 1.42
N MET A 480 9.16 0.56 1.74
CA MET A 480 9.38 -0.66 2.52
C MET A 480 8.82 -1.91 1.80
N ASP A 481 9.25 -3.09 2.24
CA ASP A 481 8.66 -4.36 1.85
C ASP A 481 7.46 -4.69 2.79
N PRO A 482 6.22 -4.78 2.28
CA PRO A 482 5.04 -5.04 3.11
C PRO A 482 5.01 -6.46 3.70
N GLU A 483 5.78 -7.41 3.16
CA GLU A 483 5.86 -8.78 3.68
C GLU A 483 6.92 -8.92 4.79
N SER A 484 7.67 -7.85 5.09
CA SER A 484 8.74 -7.88 6.09
C SER A 484 8.26 -7.80 7.55
N LEU A 485 8.97 -8.50 8.44
CA LEU A 485 8.80 -8.38 9.89
C LEU A 485 9.00 -6.94 10.37
N ALA A 486 9.90 -6.17 9.74
CA ALA A 486 10.18 -4.79 10.10
C ALA A 486 9.01 -3.83 9.79
N PHE A 487 8.31 -4.02 8.66
CA PHE A 487 7.09 -3.30 8.32
C PHE A 487 6.00 -3.54 9.37
N MET A 488 5.75 -4.81 9.71
CA MET A 488 4.80 -5.18 10.75
C MET A 488 5.20 -4.68 12.15
N GLY A 489 6.50 -4.69 12.46
CA GLY A 489 7.08 -4.17 13.70
C GLY A 489 6.86 -2.67 13.87
N ILE A 490 7.16 -1.86 12.85
CA ILE A 490 6.85 -0.42 12.84
C ILE A 490 5.33 -0.20 12.96
N LEU A 491 4.53 -0.90 12.15
CA LEU A 491 3.08 -0.72 12.10
C LEU A 491 2.41 -1.00 13.46
N ASN A 492 2.85 -2.05 14.16
CA ASN A 492 2.37 -2.39 15.50
C ASN A 492 2.95 -1.48 16.59
N GLY A 493 4.24 -1.13 16.50
CA GLY A 493 4.90 -0.20 17.42
C GLY A 493 4.22 1.17 17.45
N LEU A 494 3.91 1.75 16.29
CA LEU A 494 3.18 3.01 16.15
C LEU A 494 1.79 2.96 16.82
N ARG A 495 1.04 1.87 16.58
CA ARG A 495 -0.27 1.67 17.22
C ARG A 495 -0.15 1.51 18.74
N ALA A 496 0.88 0.80 19.22
CA ALA A 496 1.13 0.59 20.65
C ALA A 496 1.41 1.92 21.38
N ILE A 497 2.17 2.84 20.75
CA ILE A 497 2.42 4.19 21.30
C ILE A 497 1.26 5.18 21.08
N GLY A 498 0.13 4.72 20.52
CA GLY A 498 -1.10 5.50 20.33
C GLY A 498 -1.03 6.51 19.17
N TRP A 499 -0.14 6.30 18.21
CA TRP A 499 -0.19 6.94 16.90
C TRP A 499 -1.14 6.16 15.98
N ILE A 500 -1.67 6.82 14.93
CA ILE A 500 -2.59 6.19 13.97
C ILE A 500 -1.88 6.02 12.61
N PRO A 501 -1.36 4.82 12.29
CA PRO A 501 -0.71 4.54 11.01
C PRO A 501 -1.68 4.11 9.91
N PHE A 502 -1.30 4.42 8.68
CA PHE A 502 -1.94 3.98 7.44
C PHE A 502 -0.89 3.54 6.42
N GLU A 503 -1.16 2.44 5.71
CA GLU A 503 -0.30 1.96 4.62
C GLU A 503 -0.60 2.72 3.30
N PHE A 504 0.40 3.00 2.47
CA PHE A 504 0.25 3.58 1.14
C PHE A 504 1.19 2.91 0.12
N PHE A 505 0.73 2.70 -1.11
CA PHE A 505 1.55 2.18 -2.20
C PHE A 505 2.61 3.21 -2.62
N CYS A 506 3.84 2.76 -2.88
CA CYS A 506 4.92 3.58 -3.43
C CYS A 506 5.11 3.32 -4.92
N PHE A 507 5.43 2.07 -5.29
CA PHE A 507 5.68 1.66 -6.68
C PHE A 507 5.67 0.13 -6.81
N GLY A 508 5.48 -0.37 -8.04
CA GLY A 508 5.82 -1.74 -8.38
C GLY A 508 7.32 -1.91 -8.64
N ASN A 509 7.81 -3.10 -8.33
CA ASN A 509 9.18 -3.55 -8.42
C ASN A 509 9.20 -4.81 -9.29
N TRP A 510 9.94 -4.78 -10.40
CA TRP A 510 10.03 -5.89 -11.35
C TRP A 510 11.31 -6.68 -11.15
N TYR A 511 11.19 -8.00 -11.11
CA TYR A 511 12.31 -8.88 -10.80
C TYR A 511 12.22 -10.23 -11.53
N LEU A 512 13.35 -10.92 -11.60
CA LEU A 512 13.50 -12.23 -12.20
C LEU A 512 14.04 -13.19 -11.14
N LYS A 513 13.29 -14.26 -10.87
CA LYS A 513 13.83 -15.45 -10.20
C LYS A 513 14.62 -16.25 -11.22
N VAL A 514 15.94 -16.28 -11.07
CA VAL A 514 16.86 -17.07 -11.91
C VAL A 514 16.65 -18.55 -11.59
N ARG A 515 16.55 -19.40 -12.61
CA ARG A 515 16.26 -20.85 -12.47
C ARG A 515 17.14 -21.75 -13.34
N ASP A 516 17.77 -21.17 -14.36
CA ASP A 516 18.66 -21.83 -15.31
C ASP A 516 19.64 -20.78 -15.87
N ASP A 517 20.62 -21.25 -16.66
CA ASP A 517 21.63 -20.44 -17.35
C ASP A 517 21.04 -19.31 -18.24
N TRP A 518 21.92 -18.41 -18.69
CA TRP A 518 21.56 -17.30 -19.59
C TRP A 518 20.77 -17.76 -20.82
N GLU A 519 21.12 -18.90 -21.44
CA GLU A 519 20.41 -19.44 -22.60
C GLU A 519 19.02 -20.00 -22.23
N GLY A 520 18.85 -20.61 -21.06
CA GLY A 520 17.58 -21.07 -20.50
C GLY A 520 16.63 -19.90 -20.25
N TYR A 521 17.15 -18.86 -19.59
CA TYR A 521 16.48 -17.58 -19.45
C TYR A 521 16.08 -17.00 -20.82
N LEU A 522 17.02 -16.86 -21.77
CA LEU A 522 16.76 -16.23 -23.07
C LEU A 522 15.72 -17.01 -23.89
N ARG A 523 15.77 -18.34 -23.88
CA ARG A 523 14.76 -19.21 -24.53
C ARG A 523 13.34 -18.93 -24.02
N ARG A 524 13.19 -18.57 -22.74
CA ARG A 524 11.91 -18.15 -22.11
C ARG A 524 11.57 -16.66 -22.29
N ARG A 525 12.34 -15.90 -23.06
CA ARG A 525 12.02 -14.52 -23.48
C ARG A 525 11.40 -14.48 -24.87
N SER A 526 10.68 -13.39 -25.15
CA SER A 526 9.99 -13.17 -26.42
C SER A 526 10.96 -13.26 -27.61
N SER A 527 10.46 -13.74 -28.75
CA SER A 527 11.22 -13.79 -30.01
C SER A 527 11.75 -12.39 -30.38
N ASN A 528 10.98 -11.34 -30.12
CA ASN A 528 11.38 -9.95 -30.31
C ASN A 528 12.59 -9.55 -29.46
N LEU A 529 12.60 -9.82 -28.15
CA LEU A 529 13.74 -9.48 -27.30
C LEU A 529 15.00 -10.27 -27.67
N ARG A 530 14.86 -11.60 -27.85
CA ARG A 530 15.96 -12.47 -28.32
C ARG A 530 16.59 -11.96 -29.62
N SER A 531 15.76 -11.63 -30.60
CA SER A 531 16.22 -11.16 -31.92
C SER A 531 16.82 -9.76 -31.83
N SER A 532 16.30 -8.89 -30.94
CA SER A 532 16.85 -7.57 -30.68
C SER A 532 18.24 -7.65 -30.06
N ILE A 533 18.43 -8.42 -28.98
CA ILE A 533 19.73 -8.63 -28.32
C ILE A 533 20.76 -9.16 -29.33
N LYS A 534 20.45 -10.27 -30.02
CA LYS A 534 21.36 -10.90 -30.99
C LYS A 534 21.74 -9.97 -32.13
N ARG A 535 20.78 -9.20 -32.66
CA ARG A 535 21.03 -8.25 -33.76
C ARG A 535 21.82 -7.04 -33.29
N ARG A 536 21.41 -6.39 -32.20
CA ARG A 536 22.07 -5.17 -31.67
C ARG A 536 23.48 -5.45 -31.16
N GLY A 537 23.71 -6.60 -30.52
CA GLY A 537 25.06 -7.03 -30.13
C GLY A 537 25.99 -7.16 -31.33
N LYS A 538 25.52 -7.79 -32.43
CA LYS A 538 26.31 -7.91 -33.68
C LYS A 538 26.53 -6.55 -34.36
N GLU A 539 25.50 -5.70 -34.45
CA GLU A 539 25.60 -4.35 -35.00
C GLU A 539 26.58 -3.47 -34.21
N PHE A 540 26.53 -3.54 -32.87
CA PHE A 540 27.42 -2.78 -31.98
C PHE A 540 28.88 -3.25 -32.11
N ALA A 541 29.14 -4.56 -32.06
CA ALA A 541 30.49 -5.11 -32.19
C ALA A 541 31.11 -4.81 -33.57
N ALA A 542 30.33 -4.91 -34.66
CA ALA A 542 30.80 -4.64 -36.02
C ALA A 542 31.24 -3.17 -36.23
N GLU A 543 30.72 -2.24 -35.44
CA GLU A 543 31.03 -0.81 -35.50
C GLU A 543 32.22 -0.40 -34.59
N GLY A 544 32.93 -1.37 -34.02
CA GLY A 544 34.02 -1.17 -33.07
C GLY A 544 33.56 -1.04 -31.62
N GLY A 545 32.44 -1.68 -31.26
CA GLY A 545 31.88 -1.67 -29.91
C GLY A 545 32.48 -2.75 -29.01
N THR A 546 32.91 -2.35 -27.81
CA THR A 546 33.42 -3.24 -26.75
C THR A 546 32.64 -3.04 -25.45
N LEU A 547 32.68 -4.04 -24.58
CA LEU A 547 31.98 -4.08 -23.29
C LEU A 547 32.97 -4.51 -22.21
N GLU A 548 32.90 -3.87 -21.05
CA GLU A 548 33.69 -4.21 -19.86
C GLU A 548 32.81 -4.20 -18.61
N ILE A 549 33.28 -4.88 -17.56
CA ILE A 549 32.64 -4.90 -16.24
C ILE A 549 33.75 -4.73 -15.20
N VAL A 550 33.76 -3.60 -14.50
CA VAL A 550 34.70 -3.29 -13.42
C VAL A 550 34.08 -3.71 -12.09
N THR A 551 34.84 -4.43 -11.26
CA THR A 551 34.32 -5.13 -10.07
C THR A 551 35.10 -4.88 -8.78
N SER A 552 36.34 -4.39 -8.88
CA SER A 552 37.27 -4.18 -7.76
C SER A 552 37.83 -2.75 -7.77
N PRO A 553 38.60 -2.33 -6.74
CA PRO A 553 39.17 -0.99 -6.68
C PRO A 553 40.21 -0.68 -7.77
N GLU A 554 40.85 -1.70 -8.34
CA GLU A 554 41.86 -1.54 -9.38
C GLU A 554 41.22 -1.03 -10.68
N GLY A 555 41.62 0.16 -11.12
CA GLY A 555 41.06 0.81 -12.33
C GLY A 555 39.71 1.48 -12.12
N ILE A 556 39.25 1.67 -10.88
CA ILE A 556 37.94 2.26 -10.59
C ILE A 556 37.82 3.73 -11.00
N GLU A 557 38.91 4.51 -10.91
CA GLU A 557 38.92 5.95 -11.24
C GLU A 557 38.60 6.24 -12.73
N PRO A 558 39.25 5.59 -13.73
CA PRO A 558 38.80 5.63 -15.12
C PRO A 558 37.32 5.23 -15.31
N ALA A 559 36.83 4.24 -14.58
CA ALA A 559 35.46 3.74 -14.71
C ALA A 559 34.42 4.75 -14.18
N ILE A 560 34.72 5.44 -13.07
CA ILE A 560 33.92 6.55 -12.56
C ILE A 560 33.93 7.72 -13.56
N ALA A 561 35.09 8.08 -14.11
CA ALA A 561 35.19 9.13 -15.13
C ALA A 561 34.38 8.81 -16.39
N ALA A 562 34.43 7.56 -16.88
CA ALA A 562 33.62 7.09 -18.01
C ALA A 562 32.11 7.07 -17.71
N PHE A 563 31.72 6.68 -16.49
CA PHE A 563 30.32 6.81 -16.04
C PHE A 563 29.87 8.28 -16.05
N HIS A 564 30.71 9.20 -15.56
CA HIS A 564 30.41 10.64 -15.53
C HIS A 564 30.27 11.23 -16.94
N GLU A 565 31.15 10.89 -17.89
CA GLU A 565 31.02 11.33 -19.29
C GLU A 565 29.68 10.88 -19.90
N VAL A 566 29.35 9.59 -19.74
CA VAL A 566 28.09 9.03 -20.24
C VAL A 566 26.87 9.67 -19.56
N TYR A 567 26.95 9.95 -18.25
CA TYR A 567 25.84 10.52 -17.50
C TYR A 567 25.54 11.96 -17.93
N MET A 568 26.56 12.81 -18.02
CA MET A 568 26.43 14.19 -18.53
C MET A 568 25.94 14.24 -19.98
N ALA A 569 26.28 13.24 -20.79
CA ALA A 569 25.91 13.17 -22.20
C ALA A 569 24.57 12.42 -22.47
N SER A 570 23.80 12.12 -21.42
CA SER A 570 22.54 11.38 -21.45
C SER A 570 21.30 12.31 -21.53
N TRP A 571 20.13 11.81 -21.13
CA TRP A 571 18.88 12.56 -20.98
C TRP A 571 18.50 12.79 -19.50
N LYS A 572 19.37 12.40 -18.57
CA LYS A 572 19.15 12.52 -17.12
C LYS A 572 19.42 13.95 -16.66
N VAL A 573 18.69 14.38 -15.63
CA VAL A 573 18.99 15.61 -14.88
C VAL A 573 20.31 15.40 -14.11
N PRO A 574 21.18 16.41 -13.96
CA PRO A 574 22.37 16.32 -13.10
C PRO A 574 22.02 15.92 -11.66
N GLU A 575 22.95 15.24 -10.99
CA GLU A 575 22.75 14.76 -9.62
C GLU A 575 22.68 15.92 -8.62
N PRO A 576 21.67 15.96 -7.72
CA PRO A 576 21.63 16.90 -6.60
C PRO A 576 22.74 16.67 -5.56
N TYR A 577 23.34 15.48 -5.52
CA TYR A 577 24.46 15.11 -4.66
C TYR A 577 25.55 14.50 -5.54
N ALA A 578 26.49 15.32 -6.02
CA ALA A 578 27.48 14.92 -7.03
C ALA A 578 28.35 13.73 -6.57
N ASP A 579 28.81 13.77 -5.32
CA ASP A 579 29.78 12.83 -4.76
C ASP A 579 29.17 11.53 -4.23
N PHE A 580 27.83 11.45 -4.12
CA PHE A 580 27.14 10.25 -3.66
C PHE A 580 27.38 9.05 -4.60
N VAL A 581 27.32 9.26 -5.92
CA VAL A 581 27.46 8.16 -6.89
C VAL A 581 28.90 7.65 -6.99
N PRO A 582 29.95 8.49 -7.08
CA PRO A 582 31.34 8.06 -6.89
C PRO A 582 31.55 7.30 -5.58
N SER A 583 31.11 7.85 -4.45
CA SER A 583 31.28 7.25 -3.12
C SER A 583 30.58 5.89 -3.00
N LEU A 584 29.40 5.73 -3.62
CA LEU A 584 28.71 4.45 -3.74
C LEU A 584 29.54 3.45 -4.56
N ILE A 585 30.09 3.86 -5.71
CA ILE A 585 30.93 3.01 -6.56
C ILE A 585 32.18 2.55 -5.78
N HIS A 586 32.89 3.44 -5.07
CA HIS A 586 34.03 3.07 -4.23
C HIS A 586 33.66 2.11 -3.10
N ARG A 587 32.56 2.37 -2.37
CA ARG A 587 32.10 1.50 -1.26
C ARG A 587 31.68 0.13 -1.76
N LEU A 588 31.05 0.03 -2.93
CA LEU A 588 30.69 -1.24 -3.56
C LEU A 588 31.94 -2.01 -4.05
N ALA A 589 32.94 -1.32 -4.59
CA ALA A 589 34.18 -1.94 -5.06
C ALA A 589 35.01 -2.52 -3.90
N SER A 590 35.12 -1.80 -2.78
CA SER A 590 35.90 -2.25 -1.61
C SER A 590 35.26 -3.42 -0.86
N ILE A 591 33.95 -3.64 -1.00
CA ILE A 591 33.22 -4.80 -0.44
C ILE A 591 32.89 -5.87 -1.49
N GLY A 592 33.40 -5.75 -2.73
CA GLY A 592 33.24 -6.73 -3.81
C GLY A 592 31.86 -6.81 -4.47
N MET A 593 30.91 -5.97 -4.03
CA MET A 593 29.51 -5.95 -4.51
C MET A 593 29.30 -5.15 -5.81
N LEU A 594 30.34 -4.54 -6.37
CA LEU A 594 30.21 -3.75 -7.60
C LEU A 594 30.20 -4.63 -8.87
N ARG A 595 29.28 -4.36 -9.79
CA ARG A 595 29.45 -4.66 -11.22
C ARG A 595 29.16 -3.37 -12.02
N LEU A 596 30.21 -2.58 -12.26
CA LEU A 596 30.14 -1.36 -13.07
C LEU A 596 30.41 -1.72 -14.53
N GLY A 597 29.33 -1.92 -15.29
CA GLY A 597 29.43 -2.21 -16.71
C GLY A 597 29.58 -0.93 -17.52
N ILE A 598 30.51 -0.91 -18.47
CA ILE A 598 30.70 0.20 -19.43
C ILE A 598 30.71 -0.37 -20.85
N ALA A 599 30.08 0.36 -21.77
CA ALA A 599 30.09 0.05 -23.20
C ALA A 599 30.83 1.17 -23.93
N HIS A 600 31.93 0.81 -24.58
CA HIS A 600 32.74 1.68 -25.42
C HIS A 600 32.38 1.46 -26.90
N LEU A 601 32.37 2.53 -27.70
CA LEU A 601 32.23 2.45 -29.16
C LEU A 601 33.36 3.25 -29.79
N ARG A 602 34.24 2.56 -30.54
CA ARG A 602 35.45 3.14 -31.15
C ARG A 602 36.33 3.87 -30.13
N GLY A 603 36.45 3.29 -28.92
CA GLY A 603 37.27 3.82 -27.82
C GLY A 603 36.61 4.88 -26.94
N ARG A 604 35.38 5.35 -27.23
CA ARG A 604 34.67 6.34 -26.41
C ARG A 604 33.52 5.69 -25.62
N PRO A 605 33.30 6.00 -24.33
CA PRO A 605 32.20 5.41 -23.56
C PRO A 605 30.84 5.96 -24.06
N VAL A 606 29.87 5.07 -24.25
CA VAL A 606 28.55 5.39 -24.82
C VAL A 606 27.37 4.85 -24.01
N ALA A 607 27.58 3.88 -23.12
CA ALA A 607 26.65 3.50 -22.06
C ALA A 607 27.39 3.04 -20.81
N ALA A 608 26.76 3.22 -19.64
CA ALA A 608 27.30 2.80 -18.36
C ALA A 608 26.17 2.38 -17.41
N GLN A 609 26.41 1.34 -16.60
CA GLN A 609 25.43 0.80 -15.66
C GLN A 609 26.10 0.40 -14.34
N ILE A 610 25.53 0.86 -13.22
CA ILE A 610 25.91 0.44 -11.87
C ILE A 610 24.96 -0.68 -11.47
N TRP A 611 25.50 -1.87 -11.24
CA TRP A 611 24.79 -3.01 -10.67
C TRP A 611 25.39 -3.34 -9.30
N ILE A 612 24.53 -3.66 -8.34
CA ILE A 612 24.89 -4.01 -6.95
C ILE A 612 24.61 -5.51 -6.79
N VAL A 613 25.65 -6.30 -6.55
CA VAL A 613 25.56 -7.77 -6.46
C VAL A 613 25.93 -8.22 -5.05
N GLY A 614 24.93 -8.71 -4.32
CA GLY A 614 25.12 -9.47 -3.07
C GLY A 614 25.18 -10.97 -3.31
N GLN A 615 25.26 -11.78 -2.26
CA GLN A 615 25.50 -13.23 -2.37
C GLN A 615 24.45 -13.96 -3.22
N GLU A 616 23.17 -13.59 -3.11
CA GLU A 616 22.09 -14.23 -3.89
C GLU A 616 21.37 -13.31 -4.89
N LYS A 617 21.72 -12.02 -4.97
CA LYS A 617 20.92 -11.00 -5.67
C LYS A 617 21.76 -9.98 -6.45
N ALA A 618 21.38 -9.73 -7.71
CA ALA A 618 21.81 -8.57 -8.49
C ALA A 618 20.72 -7.48 -8.57
N SER A 619 21.07 -6.24 -8.24
CA SER A 619 20.18 -5.07 -8.29
C SER A 619 20.66 -4.09 -9.35
N ILE A 620 19.80 -3.78 -10.33
CA ILE A 620 20.08 -2.90 -11.46
C ILE A 620 19.88 -1.44 -10.99
N TYR A 621 20.89 -0.90 -10.31
CA TYR A 621 20.78 0.33 -9.54
C TYR A 621 20.69 1.59 -10.42
N LYS A 622 21.55 1.72 -11.45
CA LYS A 622 21.56 2.91 -12.30
C LYS A 622 21.98 2.62 -13.73
N VAL A 623 21.32 3.25 -14.70
CA VAL A 623 21.56 3.07 -16.15
C VAL A 623 21.59 4.42 -16.85
N ALA A 624 22.61 4.65 -17.68
CA ALA A 624 22.71 5.80 -18.58
C ALA A 624 23.31 5.39 -19.93
N TYR A 625 22.99 6.15 -20.98
CA TYR A 625 23.65 6.09 -22.28
C TYR A 625 23.70 7.48 -22.93
N HIS A 626 24.74 7.72 -23.72
CA HIS A 626 24.95 8.97 -24.41
C HIS A 626 23.93 9.11 -25.56
N LYS A 627 23.08 10.15 -25.53
CA LYS A 627 21.90 10.32 -26.40
C LYS A 627 22.21 10.20 -27.90
N ALA A 628 23.41 10.61 -28.33
CA ALA A 628 23.85 10.54 -29.73
C ALA A 628 23.98 9.10 -30.28
N PHE A 629 24.20 8.11 -29.42
CA PHE A 629 24.46 6.72 -29.80
C PHE A 629 23.24 5.80 -29.60
N ALA A 630 22.06 6.36 -29.30
CA ALA A 630 20.84 5.61 -29.02
C ALA A 630 20.41 4.65 -30.16
N SER A 631 20.76 4.97 -31.41
CA SER A 631 20.53 4.16 -32.61
C SER A 631 21.11 2.74 -32.52
N PHE A 632 22.25 2.57 -31.85
CA PHE A 632 22.92 1.28 -31.62
C PHE A 632 22.33 0.52 -30.43
N SER A 633 21.43 1.15 -29.66
CA SER A 633 20.82 0.59 -28.45
C SER A 633 21.85 0.11 -27.40
N PRO A 634 22.93 0.88 -27.08
CA PRO A 634 24.05 0.39 -26.27
C PRO A 634 23.63 0.02 -24.84
N GLY A 635 22.62 0.68 -24.27
CA GLY A 635 22.03 0.29 -22.98
C GLY A 635 21.43 -1.13 -23.00
N THR A 636 20.74 -1.52 -24.08
CA THR A 636 20.20 -2.88 -24.26
C THR A 636 21.31 -3.92 -24.36
N VAL A 637 22.36 -3.62 -25.12
CA VAL A 637 23.53 -4.50 -25.28
C VAL A 637 24.24 -4.70 -23.94
N LEU A 638 24.52 -3.60 -23.23
CA LEU A 638 25.19 -3.63 -21.92
C LEU A 638 24.35 -4.33 -20.84
N THR A 639 23.03 -4.10 -20.79
CA THR A 639 22.12 -4.86 -19.89
C THR A 639 22.13 -6.35 -20.20
N SER A 640 22.15 -6.76 -21.48
CA SER A 640 22.25 -8.20 -21.81
C SER A 640 23.58 -8.83 -21.38
N HIS A 641 24.69 -8.09 -21.48
CA HIS A 641 26.00 -8.57 -21.05
C HIS A 641 26.11 -8.68 -19.52
N LEU A 642 25.57 -7.71 -18.79
CA LEU A 642 25.51 -7.73 -17.32
C LEU A 642 24.56 -8.81 -16.80
N MET A 643 23.39 -8.99 -17.43
CA MET A 643 22.51 -10.13 -17.11
C MET A 643 23.20 -11.47 -17.31
N GLN A 644 23.91 -11.64 -18.44
CA GLN A 644 24.66 -12.87 -18.68
C GLN A 644 25.73 -13.07 -17.58
N HIS A 645 26.48 -12.04 -17.23
CA HIS A 645 27.51 -12.13 -16.20
C HIS A 645 26.93 -12.54 -14.83
N VAL A 646 25.86 -11.89 -14.36
CA VAL A 646 25.34 -12.22 -13.01
C VAL A 646 24.68 -13.61 -12.93
N ILE A 647 24.18 -14.13 -14.05
CA ILE A 647 23.59 -15.48 -14.13
C ILE A 647 24.69 -16.55 -14.30
N ASP A 648 25.57 -16.39 -15.30
CA ASP A 648 26.56 -17.40 -15.69
C ASP A 648 27.85 -17.35 -14.85
N ARG A 649 28.10 -16.28 -14.07
CA ARG A 649 29.34 -16.10 -13.26
C ARG A 649 29.09 -15.82 -11.79
N ASP A 650 28.24 -14.84 -11.47
CA ASP A 650 27.91 -14.54 -10.05
C ASP A 650 26.86 -15.51 -9.49
N HIS A 651 26.18 -16.28 -10.35
CA HIS A 651 25.16 -17.28 -10.02
C HIS A 651 24.03 -16.77 -9.10
N VAL A 652 23.62 -15.50 -9.28
CA VAL A 652 22.56 -14.89 -8.48
C VAL A 652 21.22 -15.60 -8.70
N LYS A 653 20.42 -15.72 -7.63
CA LYS A 653 19.08 -16.31 -7.67
C LYS A 653 18.00 -15.27 -8.03
N GLU A 654 18.30 -13.99 -7.85
CA GLU A 654 17.39 -12.89 -8.18
C GLU A 654 18.10 -11.76 -8.96
N VAL A 655 17.43 -11.22 -9.99
CA VAL A 655 17.80 -9.95 -10.64
C VAL A 655 16.64 -8.95 -10.48
N ASP A 656 16.91 -7.72 -10.04
CA ASP A 656 15.90 -6.74 -9.61
C ASP A 656 16.06 -5.36 -10.28
N PHE A 657 14.98 -4.80 -10.84
CA PHE A 657 14.90 -3.45 -11.44
C PHE A 657 14.49 -2.33 -10.46
N LEU A 658 14.48 -2.59 -9.15
CA LEU A 658 14.26 -1.63 -8.07
C LEU A 658 12.98 -0.79 -8.19
N ILE A 659 13.09 0.46 -8.64
CA ILE A 659 12.00 1.46 -8.58
C ILE A 659 11.24 1.55 -9.90
N GLY A 660 9.93 1.31 -9.89
CA GLY A 660 9.00 1.72 -10.94
C GLY A 660 8.54 0.62 -11.91
N ASP A 661 7.34 0.85 -12.49
CA ASP A 661 6.59 -0.04 -13.38
C ASP A 661 6.79 0.28 -14.89
N ASP A 662 8.00 0.66 -15.30
CA ASP A 662 8.26 1.04 -16.70
C ASP A 662 7.93 -0.09 -17.70
N GLU A 663 7.25 0.24 -18.81
CA GLU A 663 6.74 -0.71 -19.82
C GLU A 663 7.79 -1.68 -20.41
N TYR A 664 9.08 -1.35 -20.35
CA TYR A 664 10.16 -2.21 -20.86
C TYR A 664 10.61 -3.29 -19.86
N LYS A 665 10.34 -3.13 -18.56
CA LYS A 665 10.79 -4.07 -17.52
C LYS A 665 10.19 -5.48 -17.66
N PRO A 666 8.88 -5.64 -17.99
CA PRO A 666 8.27 -6.95 -18.26
C PRO A 666 8.87 -7.72 -19.44
N PHE A 667 9.63 -7.06 -20.34
CA PHE A 667 10.30 -7.77 -21.43
C PHE A 667 11.47 -8.62 -20.92
N TRP A 668 12.18 -8.15 -19.89
CA TRP A 668 13.28 -8.87 -19.26
C TRP A 668 12.78 -9.74 -18.09
N MET A 669 11.95 -9.18 -17.22
CA MET A 669 11.55 -9.80 -15.95
C MET A 669 10.33 -10.73 -16.06
N THR A 670 10.05 -11.51 -15.00
CA THR A 670 8.91 -12.44 -14.93
C THR A 670 7.96 -12.15 -13.78
N ASP A 671 8.48 -11.62 -12.68
CA ASP A 671 7.78 -11.43 -11.43
C ASP A 671 7.66 -9.92 -11.13
N ARG A 672 6.57 -9.53 -10.47
CA ARG A 672 6.37 -8.18 -9.94
C ARG A 672 5.99 -8.28 -8.47
N ARG A 673 6.61 -7.48 -7.62
CA ARG A 673 6.23 -7.24 -6.22
C ARG A 673 5.97 -5.76 -6.00
N GLU A 674 5.45 -5.41 -4.83
CA GLU A 674 5.13 -4.01 -4.51
C GLU A 674 6.01 -3.47 -3.39
N ARG A 675 6.20 -2.16 -3.41
CA ARG A 675 6.81 -1.41 -2.30
C ARG A 675 5.79 -0.44 -1.74
N TRP A 676 5.68 -0.46 -0.42
CA TRP A 676 4.65 0.23 0.35
C TRP A 676 5.30 1.05 1.46
N GLY A 677 4.63 2.10 1.91
CA GLY A 677 5.07 2.95 3.00
C GLY A 677 4.05 3.02 4.11
N ILE A 678 4.51 3.37 5.31
CA ILE A 678 3.67 3.65 6.48
C ILE A 678 3.71 5.15 6.73
N VAL A 679 2.55 5.80 6.81
CA VAL A 679 2.41 7.17 7.32
C VAL A 679 1.54 7.16 8.56
N ALA A 680 1.99 7.80 9.64
CA ALA A 680 1.29 7.79 10.92
C ALA A 680 1.16 9.18 11.51
N TYR A 681 0.05 9.43 12.20
CA TYR A 681 -0.25 10.75 12.77
C TYR A 681 -0.38 10.68 14.28
N ASN A 682 0.02 11.75 14.96
CA ASN A 682 -0.03 11.87 16.42
C ASN A 682 -1.30 12.61 16.88
N PRO A 683 -2.37 11.89 17.27
CA PRO A 683 -3.65 12.50 17.63
C PRO A 683 -3.58 13.32 18.94
N ARG A 684 -2.51 13.17 19.74
CA ARG A 684 -2.29 13.98 20.95
C ARG A 684 -1.84 15.41 20.63
N THR A 685 -1.52 15.71 19.37
CA THR A 685 -1.14 17.04 18.90
C THR A 685 -2.25 17.63 18.02
N LEU A 686 -2.41 18.97 18.04
CA LEU A 686 -3.43 19.64 17.21
C LEU A 686 -3.18 19.43 15.72
N LEU A 687 -1.94 19.60 15.25
CA LEU A 687 -1.58 19.43 13.83
C LEU A 687 -1.57 17.95 13.41
N GLY A 688 -1.15 17.03 14.27
CA GLY A 688 -1.28 15.59 13.99
C GLY A 688 -2.75 15.17 13.87
N SER A 689 -3.64 15.71 14.71
CA SER A 689 -5.09 15.51 14.59
C SER A 689 -5.69 16.09 13.30
N THR A 690 -5.30 17.29 12.85
CA THR A 690 -5.83 17.83 11.59
C THR A 690 -5.30 17.08 10.36
N LEU A 691 -4.04 16.64 10.37
CA LEU A 691 -3.47 15.76 9.34
C LEU A 691 -4.16 14.39 9.32
N LEU A 692 -4.45 13.80 10.48
CA LEU A 692 -5.21 12.55 10.63
C LEU A 692 -6.63 12.67 10.05
N VAL A 693 -7.34 13.77 10.33
CA VAL A 693 -8.67 14.04 9.76
C VAL A 693 -8.60 14.23 8.24
N LYS A 694 -7.55 14.87 7.71
CA LYS A 694 -7.30 14.96 6.26
C LYS A 694 -7.14 13.57 5.64
N GLU A 695 -6.29 12.71 6.21
CA GLU A 695 -6.02 11.37 5.67
C GLU A 695 -7.27 10.48 5.67
N ILE A 696 -7.99 10.41 6.80
CA ILE A 696 -9.26 9.66 6.90
C ILE A 696 -10.27 10.18 5.87
N SER A 697 -10.39 11.50 5.71
CA SER A 697 -11.29 12.11 4.73
C SER A 697 -10.95 11.77 3.28
N GLY A 698 -9.65 11.66 2.97
CA GLY A 698 -9.15 11.23 1.66
C GLY A 698 -9.44 9.75 1.38
N ARG A 699 -9.15 8.86 2.34
CA ARG A 699 -9.39 7.41 2.20
C ARG A 699 -10.87 7.06 2.08
N ILE A 700 -11.74 7.73 2.86
CA ILE A 700 -13.19 7.58 2.72
C ILE A 700 -13.66 8.04 1.33
N ALA A 701 -13.12 9.13 0.79
CA ALA A 701 -13.46 9.58 -0.55
C ALA A 701 -13.03 8.58 -1.63
N LYS A 702 -11.80 8.03 -1.56
CA LYS A 702 -11.32 7.00 -2.50
C LYS A 702 -12.17 5.73 -2.45
N LYS A 703 -12.40 5.17 -1.25
CA LYS A 703 -13.18 3.95 -1.05
C LYS A 703 -14.65 4.11 -1.49
N LEU A 704 -15.25 5.28 -1.29
CA LEU A 704 -16.58 5.58 -1.83
C LEU A 704 -16.57 5.57 -3.36
N MET A 705 -15.60 6.19 -4.03
CA MET A 705 -15.51 6.17 -5.50
C MET A 705 -15.31 4.74 -6.05
N GLU A 706 -14.53 3.91 -5.37
CA GLU A 706 -14.34 2.48 -5.71
C GLU A 706 -15.64 1.68 -5.55
N ILE A 707 -16.39 1.89 -4.46
CA ILE A 707 -17.69 1.26 -4.23
C ILE A 707 -18.70 1.70 -5.29
N THR A 708 -18.78 2.99 -5.65
CA THR A 708 -19.67 3.45 -6.73
C THR A 708 -19.30 2.81 -8.07
N LYS A 709 -18.00 2.66 -8.37
CA LYS A 709 -17.52 1.99 -9.59
C LYS A 709 -17.92 0.50 -9.61
N GLN A 710 -17.81 -0.21 -8.49
CA GLN A 710 -18.25 -1.61 -8.37
C GLN A 710 -19.78 -1.77 -8.42
N TYR A 711 -20.55 -0.84 -7.83
CA TYR A 711 -22.02 -0.85 -7.94
C TYR A 711 -22.50 -0.60 -9.36
N ALA A 712 -21.82 0.28 -10.13
CA ALA A 712 -22.12 0.49 -11.55
C ALA A 712 -21.94 -0.81 -12.36
N LEU A 713 -20.83 -1.55 -12.17
CA LEU A 713 -20.65 -2.86 -12.82
C LEU A 713 -21.72 -3.89 -12.39
N LYS A 714 -22.08 -3.96 -11.10
CA LYS A 714 -23.12 -4.90 -10.65
C LYS A 714 -24.51 -4.56 -11.18
N LEU A 715 -24.83 -3.27 -11.37
CA LEU A 715 -26.10 -2.82 -11.96
C LEU A 715 -26.21 -3.10 -13.47
N GLN A 716 -25.09 -3.27 -14.18
CA GLN A 716 -25.09 -3.81 -15.54
C GLN A 716 -25.40 -5.31 -15.56
N GLN A 717 -24.92 -6.07 -14.56
CA GLN A 717 -25.11 -7.53 -14.50
C GLN A 717 -26.49 -7.98 -14.01
N SER A 718 -27.26 -7.14 -13.30
CA SER A 718 -28.55 -7.53 -12.68
C SER A 718 -29.80 -7.17 -13.47
N ARG A 719 -29.69 -6.71 -14.73
CA ARG A 719 -30.80 -6.08 -15.49
C ARG A 719 -31.62 -7.02 -16.41
N THR A 720 -31.69 -8.30 -16.08
CA THR A 720 -32.41 -9.33 -16.88
C THR A 720 -33.73 -9.81 -16.26
N LYS A 721 -34.63 -8.87 -15.89
CA LYS A 721 -36.08 -9.10 -15.78
C LYS A 721 -36.87 -7.77 -15.70
N PRO A 722 -38.04 -7.64 -16.37
CA PRO A 722 -38.86 -6.41 -16.34
C PRO A 722 -39.88 -6.41 -15.18
N ALA A 723 -40.33 -5.22 -14.79
CA ALA A 723 -41.45 -4.99 -13.86
C ALA A 723 -42.27 -3.75 -14.26
N VAL A 724 -43.54 -3.70 -13.84
CA VAL A 724 -44.62 -2.83 -14.33
C VAL A 724 -44.74 -1.53 -13.50
N PRO A 725 -45.15 -0.36 -14.06
CA PRO A 725 -45.12 0.94 -13.37
C PRO A 725 -46.39 1.32 -12.59
N GLY A 726 -46.19 2.19 -11.58
CA GLY A 726 -47.20 2.87 -10.74
C GLY A 726 -46.60 3.25 -9.38
N THR A 727 -46.96 4.33 -8.68
CA THR A 727 -47.88 5.45 -8.92
C THR A 727 -47.39 6.74 -8.22
N ASP A 728 -48.00 7.90 -8.49
CA ASP A 728 -47.79 9.20 -7.83
C ASP A 728 -47.93 9.21 -6.29
N VAL A 729 -47.23 10.15 -5.61
CA VAL A 729 -47.80 11.04 -4.56
C VAL A 729 -47.01 12.37 -4.44
N ARG A 730 -47.69 13.49 -4.79
CA ARG A 730 -47.69 14.88 -4.24
C ARG A 730 -46.44 15.53 -3.60
N THR A 731 -46.20 16.76 -4.05
CA THR A 731 -45.42 17.84 -3.41
C THR A 731 -46.12 18.48 -2.18
N LYS A 732 -45.34 19.21 -1.36
CA LYS A 732 -45.82 20.36 -0.57
C LYS A 732 -44.71 21.43 -0.41
N ASN A 733 -45.14 22.68 -0.21
CA ASN A 733 -44.31 23.90 -0.34
C ASN A 733 -43.67 24.35 0.98
N ILE A 734 -42.72 25.29 0.89
CA ILE A 734 -42.77 26.60 1.58
C ILE A 734 -41.92 27.62 0.77
N ARG A 735 -42.36 28.88 0.72
CA ARG A 735 -41.67 30.02 0.06
C ARG A 735 -41.16 31.00 1.11
N PHE A 736 -40.15 31.82 0.74
CA PHE A 736 -40.03 33.18 1.27
C PHE A 736 -39.60 34.18 0.16
N HIS A 737 -40.11 35.41 0.26
CA HIS A 737 -39.78 36.61 -0.51
C HIS A 737 -39.36 37.70 0.52
N THR A 738 -38.69 38.81 0.24
CA THR A 738 -38.24 39.54 -0.98
C THR A 738 -37.01 40.38 -0.55
N ALA A 739 -36.17 41.04 -1.36
CA ALA A 739 -36.21 41.42 -2.78
C ALA A 739 -34.76 41.33 -3.37
N GLN A 740 -34.29 42.03 -4.43
CA GLN A 740 -34.77 43.21 -5.16
C GLN A 740 -34.59 43.06 -6.69
N ARG A 741 -33.99 44.01 -7.41
CA ARG A 741 -33.79 43.93 -8.88
C ARG A 741 -32.48 44.58 -9.35
N GLU A 742 -31.64 43.79 -10.01
CA GLU A 742 -31.13 44.16 -11.34
C GLU A 742 -31.52 43.04 -12.32
N GLN A 743 -31.42 43.32 -13.63
CA GLN A 743 -32.04 42.57 -14.73
C GLN A 743 -32.04 41.03 -14.54
N ALA A 744 -33.21 40.49 -14.15
CA ALA A 744 -33.37 39.06 -13.88
C ALA A 744 -33.13 38.23 -15.16
N MET A 745 -31.95 37.62 -15.20
CA MET A 745 -31.78 36.35 -15.89
C MET A 745 -32.60 35.28 -15.15
N ASN A 746 -33.00 34.22 -15.86
CA ASN A 746 -33.71 33.13 -15.20
C ASN A 746 -33.39 31.79 -15.85
N TRP A 747 -32.93 30.85 -15.02
CA TRP A 747 -32.78 29.46 -15.40
C TRP A 747 -34.09 28.72 -15.23
N THR A 748 -34.39 27.79 -16.14
CA THR A 748 -35.37 26.72 -15.91
C THR A 748 -34.62 25.39 -15.81
N LEU A 749 -35.05 24.53 -14.88
CA LEU A 749 -34.40 23.26 -14.55
C LEU A 749 -35.31 22.10 -14.91
N HIS A 750 -34.90 21.29 -15.88
CA HIS A 750 -35.65 20.17 -16.43
C HIS A 750 -34.91 18.85 -16.17
N PRO A 751 -35.59 17.75 -15.81
CA PRO A 751 -34.97 16.42 -15.80
C PRO A 751 -34.46 16.09 -17.20
N ILE A 752 -33.26 15.52 -17.32
CA ILE A 752 -32.62 15.29 -18.63
C ILE A 752 -33.44 14.45 -19.63
N LYS A 753 -34.41 13.66 -19.13
CA LYS A 753 -35.39 12.94 -19.97
C LYS A 753 -36.20 13.85 -20.91
N GLN A 754 -36.35 15.13 -20.57
CA GLN A 754 -37.05 16.12 -21.38
C GLN A 754 -36.19 16.73 -22.50
N PHE A 755 -34.91 16.33 -22.66
CA PHE A 755 -34.00 17.00 -23.60
C PHE A 755 -34.46 16.96 -25.07
N ALA A 756 -35.23 15.94 -25.46
CA ALA A 756 -35.87 15.90 -26.78
C ALA A 756 -36.89 17.04 -27.00
N GLU A 757 -37.62 17.45 -25.95
CA GLU A 757 -38.63 18.54 -26.00
C GLU A 757 -37.98 19.90 -26.32
N TYR A 758 -36.71 20.08 -25.96
CA TYR A 758 -35.96 21.33 -26.10
C TYR A 758 -34.90 21.30 -27.22
N ALA A 759 -34.78 20.20 -27.96
CA ALA A 759 -33.71 19.98 -28.94
C ALA A 759 -33.59 21.12 -29.96
N ASN A 760 -34.70 21.52 -30.58
CA ASN A 760 -34.74 22.60 -31.57
C ASN A 760 -34.24 23.95 -31.02
N GLN A 761 -34.47 24.23 -29.73
CA GLN A 761 -34.00 25.48 -29.10
C GLN A 761 -32.51 25.40 -28.75
N TRP A 762 -32.06 24.24 -28.27
CA TRP A 762 -30.66 23.96 -28.01
C TRP A 762 -29.82 24.07 -29.28
N ASP A 763 -30.25 23.44 -30.38
CA ASP A 763 -29.49 23.43 -31.63
C ASP A 763 -29.50 24.78 -32.33
N ALA A 764 -30.59 25.56 -32.26
CA ALA A 764 -30.59 26.95 -32.70
C ALA A 764 -29.59 27.83 -31.92
N LEU A 765 -29.32 27.51 -30.64
CA LEU A 765 -28.28 28.18 -29.86
C LEU A 765 -26.87 27.68 -30.24
N ALA A 766 -26.66 26.38 -30.40
CA ALA A 766 -25.38 25.79 -30.82
C ALA A 766 -24.96 26.26 -32.21
N GLN A 767 -25.87 26.28 -33.18
CA GLN A 767 -25.63 26.76 -34.54
C GLN A 767 -25.36 28.28 -34.60
N SER A 768 -25.72 29.05 -33.56
CA SER A 768 -25.29 30.46 -33.40
C SER A 768 -23.82 30.61 -32.95
N ARG A 769 -23.14 29.50 -32.67
CA ARG A 769 -21.73 29.38 -32.26
C ARG A 769 -21.02 28.27 -33.07
N PRO A 770 -20.95 28.41 -34.41
CA PRO A 770 -20.45 27.37 -35.29
C PRO A 770 -18.95 27.09 -35.07
N GLY A 771 -18.53 25.89 -35.44
CA GLY A 771 -17.26 25.25 -35.07
C GLY A 771 -17.41 24.21 -33.95
N THR A 772 -18.64 23.86 -33.54
CA THR A 772 -18.92 22.88 -32.47
C THR A 772 -20.10 21.94 -32.74
N PRO A 773 -20.10 21.16 -33.84
CA PRO A 773 -21.16 20.19 -34.12
C PRO A 773 -21.37 19.18 -32.98
N PHE A 774 -20.32 18.81 -32.22
CA PHE A 774 -20.43 17.94 -31.05
C PHE A 774 -21.19 18.54 -29.85
N LEU A 775 -21.56 19.83 -29.88
CA LEU A 775 -22.46 20.45 -28.91
C LEU A 775 -23.93 20.49 -29.39
N GLU A 776 -24.26 19.94 -30.56
CA GLU A 776 -25.65 19.77 -31.02
C GLU A 776 -26.30 18.49 -30.45
N THR A 777 -27.63 18.43 -30.45
CA THR A 777 -28.41 17.32 -29.88
C THR A 777 -28.15 15.99 -30.61
N ALA A 778 -27.83 16.04 -31.91
CA ALA A 778 -27.38 14.89 -32.69
C ALA A 778 -26.16 14.15 -32.08
N PHE A 779 -25.31 14.88 -31.34
CA PHE A 779 -24.20 14.32 -30.56
C PHE A 779 -24.57 14.11 -29.09
N LEU A 780 -25.22 15.10 -28.47
CA LEU A 780 -25.48 15.12 -27.04
C LEU A 780 -26.55 14.13 -26.59
N GLN A 781 -27.60 13.87 -27.39
CA GLN A 781 -28.63 12.90 -27.02
C GLN A 781 -28.06 11.46 -26.98
N PRO A 782 -27.34 10.95 -28.00
CA PRO A 782 -26.62 9.68 -27.88
C PRO A 782 -25.63 9.68 -26.72
N SER A 783 -24.87 10.77 -26.52
CA SER A 783 -23.91 10.88 -25.41
C SER A 783 -24.57 10.70 -24.04
N VAL A 784 -25.71 11.36 -23.82
CA VAL A 784 -26.49 11.29 -22.57
C VAL A 784 -27.14 9.92 -22.39
N VAL A 785 -27.71 9.34 -23.44
CA VAL A 785 -28.35 8.01 -23.38
C VAL A 785 -27.34 6.90 -23.07
N THR A 786 -26.13 6.98 -23.63
CA THR A 786 -25.08 5.97 -23.44
C THR A 786 -24.27 6.17 -22.16
N PHE A 787 -23.89 7.41 -21.83
CA PHE A 787 -22.91 7.71 -20.76
C PHE A 787 -23.49 8.47 -19.55
N GLY A 788 -24.77 8.86 -19.59
CA GLY A 788 -25.45 9.52 -18.48
C GLY A 788 -25.90 8.56 -17.37
N ALA A 789 -26.02 9.09 -16.15
CA ALA A 789 -26.62 8.42 -15.01
C ALA A 789 -28.16 8.49 -15.01
N GLY A 790 -28.75 9.30 -15.89
CA GLY A 790 -30.20 9.53 -15.99
C GLY A 790 -30.76 10.43 -14.88
N ASN A 791 -29.89 11.14 -14.16
CA ASN A 791 -30.22 12.07 -13.08
C ASN A 791 -29.64 13.48 -13.30
N GLU A 792 -29.11 13.73 -14.49
CA GLU A 792 -28.70 15.03 -14.98
C GLU A 792 -29.88 16.00 -15.08
N LEU A 793 -29.57 17.29 -15.03
CA LEU A 793 -30.50 18.38 -15.25
C LEU A 793 -30.13 19.10 -16.54
N LEU A 794 -31.12 19.29 -17.40
CA LEU A 794 -31.06 20.28 -18.47
C LEU A 794 -31.39 21.64 -17.85
N CYS A 795 -30.46 22.59 -17.91
CA CYS A 795 -30.64 23.94 -17.41
C CYS A 795 -30.68 24.92 -18.60
N LEU A 796 -31.74 25.71 -18.70
CA LEU A 796 -31.97 26.63 -19.83
C LEU A 796 -32.08 28.08 -19.31
N LEU A 797 -31.13 28.93 -19.70
CA LEU A 797 -31.10 30.35 -19.32
C LEU A 797 -31.85 31.18 -20.36
N HIS A 798 -32.98 31.75 -19.95
CA HIS A 798 -33.79 32.63 -20.77
C HIS A 798 -33.63 34.11 -20.38
N SER A 799 -33.71 34.99 -21.38
CA SER A 799 -33.79 36.44 -21.17
C SER A 799 -34.53 37.09 -22.33
N LYS A 800 -35.63 37.81 -22.03
CA LYS A 800 -36.57 38.35 -23.03
C LYS A 800 -37.04 37.27 -24.01
N ASP A 801 -37.51 36.16 -23.44
CA ASP A 801 -38.09 34.98 -24.12
C ASP A 801 -37.19 34.31 -25.19
N ARG A 802 -35.91 34.66 -25.21
CA ARG A 802 -34.86 34.01 -26.01
C ARG A 802 -33.93 33.20 -25.11
N LEU A 803 -33.62 31.98 -25.51
CA LEU A 803 -32.56 31.16 -24.90
C LEU A 803 -31.19 31.83 -25.12
N ARG A 804 -30.43 32.03 -24.04
CA ARG A 804 -29.13 32.74 -24.03
C ARG A 804 -27.97 31.84 -23.65
N ALA A 805 -28.20 30.87 -22.77
CA ALA A 805 -27.29 29.77 -22.50
C ALA A 805 -28.07 28.49 -22.21
N ALA A 806 -27.46 27.35 -22.46
CA ALA A 806 -28.00 26.05 -22.13
C ALA A 806 -26.86 25.15 -21.65
N VAL A 807 -27.13 24.35 -20.62
CA VAL A 807 -26.13 23.46 -20.01
C VAL A 807 -26.78 22.18 -19.51
N ILE A 808 -26.08 21.06 -19.68
CA ILE A 808 -26.43 19.80 -19.04
C ILE A 808 -25.57 19.65 -17.79
N MET A 809 -26.19 19.63 -16.62
CA MET A 809 -25.53 19.58 -15.31
C MET A 809 -25.67 18.21 -14.65
N GLN A 810 -24.55 17.65 -14.20
CA GLN A 810 -24.45 16.39 -13.45
C GLN A 810 -23.91 16.64 -12.03
N ARG A 811 -24.19 15.73 -11.10
CA ARG A 811 -23.66 15.80 -9.73
C ARG A 811 -22.18 15.42 -9.69
N GLY A 812 -21.33 16.38 -9.34
CA GLY A 812 -19.89 16.18 -9.15
C GLY A 812 -19.54 15.73 -7.71
N LYS A 813 -18.27 15.92 -7.33
CA LYS A 813 -17.75 15.50 -6.02
C LYS A 813 -18.28 16.42 -4.90
N LYS A 814 -18.79 15.82 -3.81
CA LYS A 814 -19.16 16.46 -2.52
C LYS A 814 -19.71 17.90 -2.64
N GLY A 815 -20.92 18.05 -3.18
CA GLY A 815 -21.64 19.34 -3.21
C GLY A 815 -21.25 20.29 -4.35
N ILE A 816 -20.30 19.92 -5.20
CA ILE A 816 -20.04 20.61 -6.48
C ILE A 816 -20.91 19.97 -7.56
N TRP A 817 -21.65 20.79 -8.32
CA TRP A 817 -22.25 20.37 -9.59
C TRP A 817 -21.25 20.64 -10.73
N GLN A 818 -21.30 19.86 -11.80
CA GLN A 818 -20.40 20.03 -12.95
C GLN A 818 -21.14 19.82 -14.27
N THR A 819 -20.62 20.38 -15.35
CA THR A 819 -21.11 20.10 -16.72
C THR A 819 -21.01 18.61 -17.04
N PHE A 820 -21.97 18.09 -17.80
CA PHE A 820 -21.89 16.76 -18.39
C PHE A 820 -20.76 16.73 -19.43
N GLN A 821 -19.86 15.76 -19.29
CA GLN A 821 -18.65 15.66 -20.10
C GLN A 821 -18.09 14.22 -20.02
N PRO A 822 -18.64 13.27 -20.80
CA PRO A 822 -18.03 11.95 -21.00
C PRO A 822 -16.75 12.10 -21.85
N SER A 823 -15.85 11.12 -21.80
CA SER A 823 -14.54 11.16 -22.47
C SER A 823 -14.58 11.30 -24.00
N GLN A 824 -15.74 11.02 -24.61
CA GLN A 824 -16.01 11.12 -26.05
C GLN A 824 -16.46 12.54 -26.46
N LEU A 825 -16.88 13.38 -25.51
CA LEU A 825 -17.37 14.74 -25.76
C LEU A 825 -16.21 15.76 -25.64
N PRO A 826 -15.83 16.48 -26.72
CA PRO A 826 -14.62 17.32 -26.74
C PRO A 826 -14.60 18.56 -25.85
N LEU A 827 -15.77 19.11 -25.50
CA LEU A 827 -15.96 20.23 -24.58
C LEU A 827 -17.05 19.87 -23.56
N GLY A 828 -17.13 20.54 -22.42
CA GLY A 828 -18.28 20.35 -21.52
C GLY A 828 -19.59 20.74 -22.21
N ALA A 829 -20.68 20.06 -21.88
CA ALA A 829 -22.02 20.33 -22.42
C ALA A 829 -22.62 21.66 -21.88
N TRP A 830 -21.97 22.77 -22.23
CA TRP A 830 -22.29 24.16 -21.93
C TRP A 830 -22.21 24.95 -23.23
N ILE A 831 -23.29 25.63 -23.61
CA ILE A 831 -23.33 26.51 -24.77
C ILE A 831 -23.99 27.85 -24.40
N SER A 832 -23.51 28.95 -24.98
CA SER A 832 -24.04 30.30 -24.74
C SER A 832 -24.00 31.12 -26.01
N ASP A 833 -24.80 32.18 -26.08
CA ASP A 833 -24.75 33.15 -27.20
C ASP A 833 -23.46 33.99 -27.20
N GLY A 834 -22.53 33.72 -26.26
CA GLY A 834 -21.26 34.41 -26.02
C GLY A 834 -21.38 35.89 -25.65
N LYS A 835 -22.59 36.37 -25.33
CA LYS A 835 -22.83 37.63 -24.62
C LYS A 835 -23.21 37.39 -23.15
N VAL A 836 -23.42 36.14 -22.76
CA VAL A 836 -23.59 35.71 -21.36
C VAL A 836 -22.24 35.69 -20.64
N ASP A 837 -22.15 36.43 -19.54
CA ASP A 837 -21.05 36.30 -18.59
C ASP A 837 -21.14 34.94 -17.86
N LEU A 838 -20.12 34.11 -18.05
CA LEU A 838 -20.04 32.76 -17.49
C LEU A 838 -20.08 32.75 -15.96
N VAL A 839 -19.48 33.74 -15.31
CA VAL A 839 -19.38 33.83 -13.85
C VAL A 839 -20.72 34.27 -13.26
N ALA A 840 -21.38 35.28 -13.84
CA ALA A 840 -22.72 35.69 -13.43
C ALA A 840 -23.73 34.55 -13.61
N ALA A 841 -23.76 33.94 -14.79
CA ALA A 841 -24.64 32.83 -15.12
C ALA A 841 -24.41 31.61 -14.20
N CYS A 842 -23.14 31.28 -13.88
CA CYS A 842 -22.83 30.23 -12.91
C CYS A 842 -23.16 30.60 -11.46
N ASN A 843 -23.10 31.87 -11.02
CA ASN A 843 -23.52 32.25 -9.66
C ASN A 843 -25.03 32.02 -9.50
N GLU A 844 -25.82 32.52 -10.46
CA GLU A 844 -27.28 32.39 -10.43
C GLU A 844 -27.74 30.92 -10.50
N LEU A 845 -27.16 30.13 -11.40
CA LEU A 845 -27.43 28.70 -11.50
C LEU A 845 -27.07 27.95 -10.20
N MET A 846 -26.05 28.41 -9.47
CA MET A 846 -25.61 27.78 -8.21
C MET A 846 -26.66 27.89 -7.10
N ASP A 847 -27.43 28.98 -7.08
CA ASP A 847 -28.49 29.20 -6.10
C ASP A 847 -29.80 28.48 -6.48
N GLN A 848 -29.99 28.12 -7.76
CA GLN A 848 -31.13 27.31 -8.22
C GLN A 848 -30.91 25.79 -8.18
N LEU A 849 -29.67 25.30 -8.36
CA LEU A 849 -29.37 23.86 -8.44
C LEU A 849 -29.66 23.09 -7.13
N PRO A 850 -30.36 21.94 -7.18
CA PRO A 850 -30.99 21.36 -6.00
C PRO A 850 -30.04 20.69 -4.99
N GLY A 851 -30.10 21.20 -3.75
CA GLY A 851 -29.37 20.72 -2.57
C GLY A 851 -28.37 21.76 -2.06
N CYS A 852 -27.45 21.35 -1.18
CA CYS A 852 -26.36 22.22 -0.72
C CYS A 852 -25.28 22.30 -1.80
N THR A 853 -25.53 23.13 -2.83
CA THR A 853 -24.53 23.45 -3.84
C THR A 853 -23.45 24.35 -3.24
N LEU A 854 -22.19 23.91 -3.33
CA LEU A 854 -21.00 24.60 -2.84
C LEU A 854 -20.15 25.22 -3.97
N GLY A 855 -20.38 24.78 -5.21
CA GLY A 855 -19.72 25.29 -6.40
C GLY A 855 -20.25 24.69 -7.70
N ILE A 856 -19.86 25.30 -8.82
CA ILE A 856 -20.09 24.81 -10.19
C ILE A 856 -18.74 24.63 -10.89
N GLY A 857 -18.53 23.48 -11.53
CA GLY A 857 -17.42 23.22 -12.43
C GLY A 857 -17.87 23.18 -13.90
N ALA A 858 -17.50 24.19 -14.69
CA ALA A 858 -17.62 24.14 -16.15
C ALA A 858 -16.33 23.55 -16.72
N SER A 859 -16.41 22.34 -17.27
CA SER A 859 -15.26 21.57 -17.74
C SER A 859 -15.00 21.78 -19.23
N GLN A 860 -13.72 21.82 -19.62
CA GLN A 860 -13.30 21.80 -21.03
C GLN A 860 -14.03 22.85 -21.88
N LEU A 861 -13.69 24.12 -21.68
CA LEU A 861 -14.21 25.27 -22.43
C LEU A 861 -13.16 25.78 -23.42
N ASP A 862 -13.62 26.17 -24.61
CA ASP A 862 -12.78 26.74 -25.66
C ASP A 862 -12.78 28.28 -25.60
N PRO A 863 -11.61 28.94 -25.54
CA PRO A 863 -11.54 30.41 -25.49
C PRO A 863 -12.06 31.11 -26.75
N ARG A 864 -12.25 30.41 -27.87
CA ARG A 864 -12.93 30.96 -29.08
C ARG A 864 -14.43 31.13 -28.90
N ILE A 865 -15.04 30.33 -28.03
CA ILE A 865 -16.50 30.23 -27.86
C ILE A 865 -16.94 31.01 -26.63
N GLN A 866 -16.29 30.73 -25.51
CA GLN A 866 -16.59 31.29 -24.21
C GLN A 866 -15.37 32.03 -23.67
N VAL A 867 -15.50 33.34 -23.48
CA VAL A 867 -14.43 34.19 -22.93
C VAL A 867 -13.98 33.62 -21.58
N ARG A 868 -12.67 33.45 -21.42
CA ARG A 868 -12.06 32.93 -20.19
C ARG A 868 -12.13 33.99 -19.08
N PRO A 869 -12.79 33.72 -17.94
CA PRO A 869 -12.85 34.68 -16.85
C PRO A 869 -11.55 34.71 -16.04
N ASP A 870 -11.31 35.84 -15.37
CA ASP A 870 -10.15 36.02 -14.49
C ASP A 870 -10.22 35.20 -13.19
N ASN A 871 -9.05 35.01 -12.58
CA ASN A 871 -8.86 34.20 -11.37
C ASN A 871 -9.30 34.91 -10.07
N GLY A 872 -10.54 35.40 -10.01
CA GLY A 872 -11.08 36.17 -8.87
C GLY A 872 -11.24 35.41 -7.54
N PRO A 873 -11.73 36.05 -6.46
CA PRO A 873 -11.84 35.44 -5.13
C PRO A 873 -12.72 34.17 -5.06
N LYS A 874 -13.77 34.12 -5.88
CA LYS A 874 -14.67 32.95 -6.03
C LYS A 874 -14.41 32.11 -7.28
N VAL A 875 -13.62 32.59 -8.24
CA VAL A 875 -13.45 31.96 -9.57
C VAL A 875 -12.05 31.36 -9.68
N ARG A 876 -11.93 30.08 -10.01
CA ARG A 876 -10.67 29.45 -10.42
C ARG A 876 -10.75 29.09 -11.90
N THR A 877 -9.77 29.50 -12.70
CA THR A 877 -9.55 28.93 -14.04
C THR A 877 -8.27 28.11 -14.07
N GLN A 878 -8.27 27.04 -14.87
CA GLN A 878 -7.15 26.10 -14.96
C GLN A 878 -7.06 25.55 -16.39
N ASP A 879 -5.84 25.48 -16.91
CA ASP A 879 -5.55 24.91 -18.23
C ASP A 879 -5.77 23.38 -18.23
N TYR A 880 -6.31 22.86 -19.33
CA TYR A 880 -6.56 21.43 -19.52
C TYR A 880 -5.57 20.82 -20.51
N ILE A 881 -5.70 21.19 -21.78
CA ILE A 881 -4.85 20.77 -22.90
C ILE A 881 -4.71 21.94 -23.87
N GLN A 882 -3.63 21.96 -24.65
CA GLN A 882 -3.67 22.63 -25.94
C GLN A 882 -4.32 21.70 -26.97
N THR A 883 -5.16 22.26 -27.84
CA THR A 883 -5.63 21.65 -29.09
C THR A 883 -5.03 22.35 -30.30
N ALA A 884 -4.82 21.61 -31.39
CA ALA A 884 -4.35 22.12 -32.68
C ALA A 884 -5.50 22.28 -33.69
N TRP A 885 -5.27 23.05 -34.76
CA TRP A 885 -6.15 23.10 -35.93
C TRP A 885 -5.40 23.47 -37.22
N VAL A 886 -5.97 23.14 -38.38
CA VAL A 886 -5.52 23.64 -39.70
C VAL A 886 -6.62 24.55 -40.25
N ASP A 887 -6.31 25.83 -40.48
CA ASP A 887 -7.19 26.70 -41.27
C ASP A 887 -7.05 26.31 -42.76
N VAL A 888 -8.18 26.31 -43.47
CA VAL A 888 -8.28 25.86 -44.88
C VAL A 888 -8.42 27.10 -45.75
N ASP A 889 -7.28 27.66 -46.12
CA ASP A 889 -7.15 28.90 -46.88
C ASP A 889 -6.04 28.78 -47.94
N GLY A 890 -6.22 29.43 -49.09
CA GLY A 890 -5.41 29.23 -50.28
C GLY A 890 -5.51 27.82 -50.87
N SER A 891 -4.55 27.43 -51.72
CA SER A 891 -4.51 26.09 -52.31
C SER A 891 -3.78 25.08 -51.42
N PHE A 892 -4.07 23.78 -51.62
CA PHE A 892 -3.39 22.72 -50.89
C PHE A 892 -1.87 22.75 -51.10
N GLU A 893 -1.41 23.08 -52.31
CA GLU A 893 0.00 23.15 -52.67
C GLU A 893 0.74 24.21 -51.86
N ALA A 894 0.12 25.38 -51.64
CA ALA A 894 0.68 26.44 -50.81
C ALA A 894 0.75 26.04 -49.32
N TYR A 895 -0.34 25.45 -48.80
CA TYR A 895 -0.37 24.89 -47.44
C TYR A 895 0.70 23.79 -47.24
N TRP A 896 0.79 22.88 -48.21
CA TRP A 896 1.67 21.73 -48.19
C TRP A 896 3.14 22.16 -48.32
N GLU A 897 3.46 23.08 -49.23
CA GLU A 897 4.84 23.56 -49.37
C GLU A 897 5.34 24.27 -48.12
N ALA A 898 4.46 24.94 -47.38
CA ALA A 898 4.74 25.50 -46.05
C ALA A 898 4.92 24.45 -44.93
N ARG A 899 4.75 23.13 -45.18
CA ARG A 899 5.03 22.07 -44.20
C ARG A 899 6.51 21.67 -44.21
N GLY A 900 6.99 21.18 -43.06
CA GLY A 900 8.40 20.82 -42.85
C GLY A 900 8.92 19.77 -43.84
N LYS A 901 10.13 19.99 -44.36
CA LYS A 901 10.82 19.16 -45.37
C LYS A 901 10.74 17.64 -45.08
N ASN A 902 10.91 17.24 -43.83
CA ASN A 902 10.88 15.83 -43.41
C ASN A 902 9.51 15.18 -43.64
N LEU A 903 8.40 15.90 -43.43
CA LEU A 903 7.05 15.38 -43.70
C LEU A 903 6.87 15.15 -45.21
N LYS A 904 7.16 16.18 -46.02
CA LYS A 904 7.06 16.12 -47.49
C LYS A 904 7.89 14.97 -48.08
N GLN A 905 9.15 14.86 -47.67
CA GLN A 905 10.05 13.81 -48.14
C GLN A 905 9.62 12.41 -47.68
N ASN A 906 9.12 12.26 -46.45
CA ASN A 906 8.64 10.97 -45.96
C ASN A 906 7.36 10.52 -46.68
N THR A 907 6.36 11.40 -46.84
CA THR A 907 5.13 11.11 -47.60
C THR A 907 5.44 10.66 -49.03
N ARG A 908 6.33 11.39 -49.75
CA ARG A 908 6.79 11.01 -51.09
C ARG A 908 7.51 9.65 -51.08
N LYS A 909 8.43 9.41 -50.14
CA LYS A 909 9.15 8.14 -50.02
C LYS A 909 8.19 6.97 -49.78
N GLN A 910 7.16 7.16 -48.96
CA GLN A 910 6.17 6.13 -48.65
C GLN A 910 5.24 5.83 -49.84
N ARG A 911 4.79 6.84 -50.60
CA ARG A 911 4.04 6.61 -51.86
C ARG A 911 4.88 5.89 -52.90
N ASN A 912 6.11 6.35 -53.15
CA ASN A 912 7.02 5.71 -54.10
C ASN A 912 7.34 4.25 -53.70
N LYS A 913 7.40 3.94 -52.40
CA LYS A 913 7.55 2.57 -51.92
C LYS A 913 6.33 1.71 -52.27
N LEU A 914 5.11 2.14 -51.93
CA LEU A 914 3.88 1.39 -52.19
C LEU A 914 3.68 1.14 -53.70
N LEU A 915 3.94 2.16 -54.52
CA LEU A 915 3.91 2.05 -55.98
C LEU A 915 4.92 1.00 -56.51
N ALA A 916 6.14 0.95 -55.95
CA ALA A 916 7.15 -0.04 -56.32
C ALA A 916 6.85 -1.46 -55.79
N GLU A 917 6.01 -1.58 -54.74
CA GLU A 917 5.48 -2.85 -54.25
C GLU A 917 4.17 -3.27 -54.96
N GLY A 918 3.69 -2.49 -55.95
CA GLY A 918 2.45 -2.76 -56.68
C GLY A 918 1.17 -2.51 -55.87
N ILE A 919 1.26 -1.81 -54.74
CA ILE A 919 0.15 -1.58 -53.82
C ILE A 919 -0.57 -0.29 -54.22
N GLU A 920 -1.77 -0.43 -54.77
CA GLU A 920 -2.68 0.69 -55.00
C GLU A 920 -3.13 1.33 -53.66
N ILE A 921 -3.24 2.66 -53.66
CA ILE A 921 -3.75 3.44 -52.53
C ILE A 921 -5.07 4.11 -52.92
N ARG A 922 -6.15 3.84 -52.18
CA ARG A 922 -7.44 4.53 -52.36
C ARG A 922 -7.96 5.11 -51.05
N MET A 923 -8.49 6.33 -51.12
CA MET A 923 -9.25 6.95 -50.05
C MET A 923 -10.73 6.97 -50.43
N GLU A 924 -11.57 6.69 -49.46
CA GLU A 924 -13.02 6.63 -49.57
C GLU A 924 -13.62 7.46 -48.43
N CYS A 925 -14.72 8.17 -48.69
CA CYS A 925 -15.41 9.00 -47.71
C CYS A 925 -16.88 8.56 -47.62
N VAL A 926 -17.21 7.79 -46.60
CA VAL A 926 -18.57 7.32 -46.33
C VAL A 926 -19.39 8.46 -45.73
N THR A 927 -20.56 8.73 -46.30
CA THR A 927 -21.47 9.81 -45.87
C THR A 927 -22.95 9.39 -45.77
N GLY A 928 -23.33 8.22 -46.29
CA GLY A 928 -24.69 7.67 -46.14
C GLY A 928 -24.89 7.05 -44.75
N PRO A 929 -26.00 7.32 -44.04
CA PRO A 929 -26.25 6.74 -42.71
C PRO A 929 -26.31 5.19 -42.74
N GLU A 930 -26.77 4.59 -43.84
CA GLU A 930 -26.84 3.15 -44.05
C GLU A 930 -25.47 2.44 -43.97
N ASP A 931 -24.39 3.10 -44.38
CA ASP A 931 -23.04 2.55 -44.38
C ASP A 931 -22.30 2.75 -43.04
N VAL A 932 -22.79 3.65 -42.17
CA VAL A 932 -22.11 4.03 -40.91
C VAL A 932 -21.87 2.80 -40.03
N LYS A 933 -22.86 1.92 -39.89
CA LYS A 933 -22.72 0.69 -39.10
C LYS A 933 -21.53 -0.14 -39.58
N LYS A 934 -21.42 -0.38 -40.90
CA LYS A 934 -20.33 -1.17 -41.47
C LYS A 934 -18.98 -0.50 -41.23
N ALA A 935 -18.92 0.83 -41.38
CA ALA A 935 -17.69 1.60 -41.12
C ALA A 935 -17.28 1.57 -39.63
N ILE A 936 -18.21 1.44 -38.68
CA ILE A 936 -17.89 1.25 -37.25
C ILE A 936 -17.40 -0.18 -36.97
N GLU A 937 -17.96 -1.21 -37.62
CA GLU A 937 -17.43 -2.58 -37.57
C GLU A 937 -15.99 -2.65 -38.15
N ASP A 938 -15.73 -1.95 -39.24
CA ASP A 938 -14.39 -1.81 -39.84
C ASP A 938 -13.42 -1.10 -38.87
N TYR A 939 -13.85 0.01 -38.25
CA TYR A 939 -13.04 0.76 -37.29
C TYR A 939 -12.68 -0.07 -36.06
N GLY A 940 -13.64 -0.81 -35.49
CA GLY A 940 -13.40 -1.69 -34.34
C GLY A 940 -12.45 -2.84 -34.65
N SER A 941 -12.53 -3.38 -35.87
CA SER A 941 -11.57 -4.36 -36.38
C SER A 941 -10.16 -3.77 -36.48
N LEU A 942 -10.04 -2.51 -36.90
CA LEU A 942 -8.76 -1.80 -36.98
C LEU A 942 -8.17 -1.48 -35.58
N GLU A 943 -8.98 -1.00 -34.64
CA GLU A 943 -8.54 -0.64 -33.27
C GLU A 943 -8.18 -1.88 -32.41
N SER A 944 -8.90 -2.99 -32.58
CA SER A 944 -8.67 -4.24 -31.82
C SER A 944 -7.39 -5.01 -32.19
N THR A 945 -6.78 -4.74 -33.34
CA THR A 945 -5.47 -5.32 -33.73
C THR A 945 -4.28 -4.57 -33.13
N GLY A 946 -4.51 -3.41 -32.49
CA GLY A 946 -3.50 -2.64 -31.78
C GLY A 946 -3.36 -3.03 -30.30
N TRP A 947 -2.22 -2.67 -29.69
CA TRP A 947 -1.87 -2.98 -28.29
C TRP A 947 -2.78 -2.34 -27.23
N LYS A 948 -3.75 -1.49 -27.63
CA LYS A 948 -4.64 -0.74 -26.73
C LYS A 948 -5.94 -1.46 -26.35
N ALA A 949 -6.08 -2.74 -26.72
CA ALA A 949 -7.21 -3.58 -26.29
C ALA A 949 -7.34 -3.72 -24.75
N ALA A 950 -6.28 -3.44 -23.98
CA ALA A 950 -6.24 -3.64 -22.53
C ALA A 950 -7.10 -2.64 -21.70
N ASP A 951 -7.29 -1.40 -22.17
CA ASP A 951 -7.93 -0.34 -21.37
C ASP A 951 -9.47 -0.30 -21.48
N GLY A 952 -10.08 -1.15 -22.31
CA GLY A 952 -11.54 -1.18 -22.50
C GLY A 952 -12.13 0.07 -23.18
N THR A 953 -11.30 0.87 -23.86
CA THR A 953 -11.71 2.12 -24.54
C THR A 953 -11.83 1.99 -26.06
N ALA A 954 -11.82 0.77 -26.59
CA ALA A 954 -11.99 0.50 -28.01
C ALA A 954 -13.45 0.66 -28.47
N ILE A 955 -13.66 1.08 -29.72
CA ILE A 955 -14.95 1.16 -30.41
C ILE A 955 -15.29 -0.23 -30.97
N LEU A 956 -15.73 -1.17 -30.12
CA LEU A 956 -16.26 -2.46 -30.55
C LEU A 956 -17.78 -2.34 -30.75
N SER A 957 -18.30 -2.92 -31.83
CA SER A 957 -19.70 -2.78 -32.26
C SER A 957 -20.74 -3.36 -31.29
N ASP A 958 -20.32 -4.19 -30.33
CA ASP A 958 -21.14 -4.76 -29.26
C ASP A 958 -21.14 -3.92 -27.97
N ASN A 959 -20.24 -2.94 -27.85
CA ASN A 959 -20.00 -2.19 -26.62
C ASN A 959 -20.65 -0.80 -26.64
N ALA A 960 -20.77 -0.19 -25.46
CA ALA A 960 -21.43 1.10 -25.29
C ALA A 960 -20.80 2.22 -26.16
N GLN A 961 -19.48 2.22 -26.34
CA GLN A 961 -18.79 3.21 -27.16
C GLN A 961 -19.02 2.97 -28.65
N GLY A 962 -19.09 1.72 -29.12
CA GLY A 962 -19.49 1.37 -30.49
C GLY A 962 -20.90 1.86 -30.82
N HIS A 963 -21.89 1.47 -30.00
CA HIS A 963 -23.27 1.91 -30.14
C HIS A 963 -23.41 3.44 -30.13
N PHE A 964 -22.66 4.16 -29.28
CA PHE A 964 -22.64 5.62 -29.28
C PHE A 964 -22.13 6.20 -30.61
N TYR A 965 -20.94 5.78 -31.07
CA TYR A 965 -20.35 6.33 -32.29
C TYR A 965 -21.19 5.98 -33.53
N GLN A 966 -21.79 4.78 -33.58
CA GLN A 966 -22.74 4.40 -34.63
C GLN A 966 -23.94 5.37 -34.66
N ILE A 967 -24.74 5.45 -33.59
CA ILE A 967 -25.97 6.26 -33.57
C ILE A 967 -25.66 7.75 -33.81
N MET A 968 -24.56 8.25 -33.24
CA MET A 968 -24.12 9.63 -33.44
C MET A 968 -23.73 9.89 -34.90
N LEU A 969 -22.95 9.01 -35.54
CA LEU A 969 -22.58 9.20 -36.95
C LEU A 969 -23.75 8.94 -37.91
N GLU A 970 -24.68 8.04 -37.59
CA GLU A 970 -25.95 7.87 -38.31
C GLU A 970 -26.75 9.18 -38.30
N ASN A 971 -26.91 9.82 -37.13
CA ASN A 971 -27.55 11.13 -37.01
C ASN A 971 -26.84 12.20 -37.85
N PHE A 972 -25.51 12.28 -37.80
CA PHE A 972 -24.75 13.29 -38.57
C PHE A 972 -24.77 13.01 -40.08
N CYS A 973 -24.69 11.76 -40.52
CA CYS A 973 -24.81 11.36 -41.93
C CYS A 973 -26.21 11.64 -42.50
N ALA A 974 -27.27 11.33 -41.75
CA ALA A 974 -28.65 11.68 -42.12
C ALA A 974 -28.87 13.20 -42.26
N LEU A 975 -28.07 14.02 -41.58
CA LEU A 975 -28.05 15.48 -41.68
C LEU A 975 -27.04 16.03 -42.73
N GLY A 976 -26.38 15.17 -43.50
CA GLY A 976 -25.36 15.57 -44.49
C GLY A 976 -24.07 16.13 -43.89
N ARG A 977 -23.78 15.78 -42.63
CA ARG A 977 -22.73 16.39 -41.77
C ARG A 977 -21.79 15.37 -41.11
N GLY A 978 -21.95 14.09 -41.40
CA GLY A 978 -21.03 13.02 -40.99
C GLY A 978 -20.12 12.61 -42.15
N ARG A 979 -18.85 12.32 -41.85
CA ARG A 979 -17.87 11.80 -42.81
C ARG A 979 -16.98 10.76 -42.14
N ILE A 980 -16.95 9.55 -42.67
CA ILE A 980 -16.03 8.49 -42.22
C ILE A 980 -15.05 8.20 -43.34
N TYR A 981 -13.78 8.55 -43.13
CA TYR A 981 -12.72 8.29 -44.10
C TYR A 981 -12.21 6.87 -43.93
N ARG A 982 -12.20 6.07 -45.00
CA ARG A 982 -11.52 4.77 -45.10
C ARG A 982 -10.32 4.90 -46.03
N TYR A 983 -9.15 4.48 -45.58
CA TYR A 983 -7.92 4.47 -46.39
C TYR A 983 -7.44 3.04 -46.58
N TRP A 984 -7.18 2.68 -47.83
CA TRP A 984 -6.96 1.31 -48.26
C TRP A 984 -5.60 1.14 -48.93
N PHE A 985 -4.96 0.00 -48.67
CA PHE A 985 -3.82 -0.52 -49.42
C PHE A 985 -4.28 -1.79 -50.14
N GLY A 986 -4.53 -1.70 -51.45
CA GLY A 986 -5.30 -2.72 -52.18
C GLY A 986 -6.66 -2.98 -51.50
N GLU A 987 -6.95 -4.25 -51.23
CA GLU A 987 -8.22 -4.68 -50.60
C GLU A 987 -8.23 -4.59 -49.06
N LYS A 988 -7.22 -3.98 -48.42
CA LYS A 988 -7.16 -3.86 -46.96
C LYS A 988 -7.33 -2.43 -46.46
N ILE A 989 -8.29 -2.20 -45.56
CA ILE A 989 -8.39 -0.96 -44.77
C ILE A 989 -7.18 -0.88 -43.82
N VAL A 990 -6.44 0.22 -43.86
CA VAL A 990 -5.21 0.44 -43.10
C VAL A 990 -5.19 1.73 -42.28
N ALA A 991 -6.10 2.67 -42.54
CA ALA A 991 -6.37 3.80 -41.66
C ALA A 991 -7.83 4.24 -41.78
N MET A 992 -8.38 4.80 -40.69
CA MET A 992 -9.72 5.40 -40.66
C MET A 992 -9.76 6.64 -39.78
N ASP A 993 -10.53 7.64 -40.21
CA ASP A 993 -10.88 8.83 -39.41
C ASP A 993 -12.41 8.96 -39.31
N LEU A 994 -12.91 9.14 -38.09
CA LEU A 994 -14.32 9.45 -37.83
C LEU A 994 -14.48 10.97 -37.66
N CYS A 995 -15.26 11.61 -38.54
CA CYS A 995 -15.42 13.06 -38.58
C CYS A 995 -16.89 13.49 -38.57
N ILE A 996 -17.15 14.66 -37.97
CA ILE A 996 -18.42 15.40 -38.07
C ILE A 996 -18.12 16.86 -38.40
N HIS A 997 -19.04 17.57 -39.04
CA HIS A 997 -18.84 18.98 -39.40
C HIS A 997 -20.08 19.85 -39.25
N ASP A 998 -19.86 21.16 -39.19
CA ASP A 998 -20.87 22.16 -39.53
C ASP A 998 -20.43 22.93 -40.78
N HIS A 999 -20.68 24.24 -40.87
CA HIS A 999 -20.24 25.11 -41.96
C HIS A 999 -18.95 25.89 -41.65
N ALA A 1000 -18.45 25.84 -40.41
CA ALA A 1000 -17.27 26.58 -39.95
C ALA A 1000 -16.10 25.66 -39.55
N ALA A 1001 -16.35 24.40 -39.19
CA ALA A 1001 -15.29 23.41 -39.01
C ALA A 1001 -15.72 21.97 -39.33
N ILE A 1002 -14.77 21.17 -39.81
CA ILE A 1002 -14.79 19.71 -39.70
C ILE A 1002 -13.94 19.29 -38.51
N VAL A 1003 -14.47 18.40 -37.67
CA VAL A 1003 -13.85 17.91 -36.44
C VAL A 1003 -13.45 16.44 -36.63
N ILE A 1004 -12.16 16.14 -36.47
CA ILE A 1004 -11.66 14.75 -36.47
C ILE A 1004 -11.76 14.22 -35.04
N LEU A 1005 -12.72 13.35 -34.77
CA LEU A 1005 -13.01 12.85 -33.41
C LEU A 1005 -12.08 11.70 -32.99
N LYS A 1006 -11.73 10.83 -33.95
CA LYS A 1006 -11.07 9.54 -33.72
C LYS A 1006 -10.27 9.14 -34.96
N THR A 1007 -9.06 8.60 -34.74
CA THR A 1007 -8.19 8.01 -35.77
C THR A 1007 -7.80 6.60 -35.35
N ALA A 1008 -7.95 5.61 -36.24
CA ALA A 1008 -7.35 4.28 -36.12
C ALA A 1008 -6.46 3.99 -37.34
N TYR A 1009 -5.46 3.13 -37.17
CA TYR A 1009 -4.59 2.67 -38.26
C TYR A 1009 -3.92 1.34 -37.91
N ASP A 1010 -3.55 0.58 -38.93
CA ASP A 1010 -2.89 -0.71 -38.80
C ASP A 1010 -1.38 -0.55 -38.50
N GLU A 1011 -0.98 -0.86 -37.27
CA GLU A 1011 0.40 -0.77 -36.80
C GLU A 1011 1.34 -1.88 -37.35
N SER A 1012 0.82 -2.87 -38.08
CA SER A 1012 1.66 -3.87 -38.76
C SER A 1012 2.49 -3.28 -39.90
N TYR A 1013 2.05 -2.17 -40.51
CA TYR A 1013 2.73 -1.45 -41.60
C TYR A 1013 3.92 -0.60 -41.13
N LYS A 1014 4.87 -1.20 -40.40
CA LYS A 1014 5.99 -0.53 -39.70
C LYS A 1014 6.98 0.27 -40.59
N THR A 1015 6.85 0.22 -41.91
CA THR A 1015 7.74 0.93 -42.86
C THR A 1015 7.04 2.04 -43.67
N THR A 1016 5.71 2.13 -43.55
CA THR A 1016 4.85 3.17 -44.11
C THR A 1016 4.06 3.81 -42.96
N SER A 1017 3.27 4.84 -43.22
CA SER A 1017 2.44 5.47 -42.18
C SER A 1017 1.04 5.69 -42.73
N PRO A 1018 0.15 4.68 -42.64
CA PRO A 1018 -1.18 4.72 -43.26
C PRO A 1018 -1.97 5.98 -42.88
N SER A 1019 -1.96 6.35 -41.60
CA SER A 1019 -2.63 7.57 -41.10
C SER A 1019 -2.00 8.88 -41.59
N THR A 1020 -0.70 8.91 -41.91
CA THR A 1020 -0.04 10.09 -42.51
C THR A 1020 -0.36 10.21 -44.00
N LEU A 1021 -0.46 9.09 -44.73
CA LEU A 1021 -0.85 9.07 -46.13
C LEU A 1021 -2.33 9.42 -46.30
N MET A 1022 -3.21 8.82 -45.49
CA MET A 1022 -4.63 9.18 -45.41
C MET A 1022 -4.81 10.68 -45.16
N ARG A 1023 -4.14 11.23 -44.15
CA ARG A 1023 -4.28 12.64 -43.77
C ARG A 1023 -3.78 13.61 -44.85
N HIS A 1024 -2.84 13.19 -45.70
CA HIS A 1024 -2.44 13.97 -46.88
C HIS A 1024 -3.61 14.09 -47.86
N ASP A 1025 -4.19 12.96 -48.28
CA ASP A 1025 -5.27 12.97 -49.29
C ASP A 1025 -6.57 13.55 -48.73
N GLN A 1026 -6.87 13.27 -47.46
CA GLN A 1026 -7.98 13.88 -46.71
C GLN A 1026 -7.85 15.41 -46.71
N PHE A 1027 -6.66 15.96 -46.42
CA PHE A 1027 -6.47 17.40 -46.40
C PHE A 1027 -6.45 17.98 -47.82
N GLN A 1028 -5.88 17.27 -48.80
CA GLN A 1028 -5.94 17.69 -50.21
C GLN A 1028 -7.38 17.78 -50.71
N GLN A 1029 -8.23 16.81 -50.38
CA GLN A 1029 -9.67 16.84 -50.65
C GLN A 1029 -10.36 18.00 -49.93
N LEU A 1030 -10.12 18.19 -48.63
CA LEU A 1030 -10.80 19.22 -47.84
C LEU A 1030 -10.41 20.65 -48.27
N PHE A 1031 -9.17 20.87 -48.69
CA PHE A 1031 -8.74 22.11 -49.35
C PHE A 1031 -9.42 22.28 -50.71
N ALA A 1032 -9.39 21.27 -51.59
CA ALA A 1032 -10.03 21.36 -52.91
C ALA A 1032 -11.57 21.53 -52.86
N GLU A 1033 -12.23 21.03 -51.81
CA GLU A 1033 -13.67 21.24 -51.59
C GLU A 1033 -13.99 22.66 -51.10
N HIS A 1034 -13.08 23.37 -50.43
CA HIS A 1034 -13.27 24.69 -49.80
C HIS A 1034 -14.52 24.84 -48.88
N LYS A 1035 -15.19 23.73 -48.49
CA LYS A 1035 -16.47 23.76 -47.74
C LYS A 1035 -16.37 24.15 -46.27
N PHE A 1036 -15.19 24.01 -45.66
CA PHE A 1036 -14.97 24.29 -44.24
C PHE A 1036 -13.70 25.12 -44.10
N PRO A 1037 -13.74 26.30 -43.45
CA PRO A 1037 -12.55 27.13 -43.26
C PRO A 1037 -11.56 26.56 -42.21
N ARG A 1038 -11.88 25.43 -41.56
CA ARG A 1038 -10.99 24.78 -40.58
C ARG A 1038 -11.20 23.27 -40.44
N ILE A 1039 -10.09 22.58 -40.18
CA ILE A 1039 -10.00 21.22 -39.65
C ILE A 1039 -9.57 21.30 -38.18
N GLU A 1040 -10.43 20.86 -37.27
CA GLU A 1040 -10.20 20.86 -35.81
C GLU A 1040 -9.88 19.45 -35.29
N PHE A 1041 -8.90 19.33 -34.39
CA PHE A 1041 -8.53 18.05 -33.78
C PHE A 1041 -9.16 17.84 -32.38
N TYR A 1042 -9.35 18.91 -31.60
CA TYR A 1042 -9.78 18.97 -30.20
C TYR A 1042 -9.04 18.08 -29.15
N GLY A 1043 -8.25 17.09 -29.57
CA GLY A 1043 -7.35 16.33 -28.71
C GLY A 1043 -6.10 17.11 -28.28
N LYS A 1044 -5.37 16.55 -27.31
CA LYS A 1044 -4.11 17.13 -26.84
C LYS A 1044 -3.09 17.24 -27.98
N VAL A 1045 -2.45 18.40 -28.13
CA VAL A 1045 -1.30 18.59 -29.05
C VAL A 1045 -0.23 17.52 -28.76
N MET A 1046 0.14 16.82 -29.83
CA MET A 1046 1.22 15.82 -29.87
C MET A 1046 2.19 16.20 -30.99
N GLU A 1047 3.43 15.70 -30.92
CA GLU A 1047 4.49 16.03 -31.89
C GLU A 1047 4.14 15.70 -33.36
N TRP A 1048 3.19 14.80 -33.63
CA TRP A 1048 2.70 14.58 -34.99
C TRP A 1048 1.78 15.71 -35.50
N HIS A 1049 1.00 16.36 -34.62
CA HIS A 1049 0.13 17.48 -35.00
C HIS A 1049 0.94 18.69 -35.47
N THR A 1050 2.08 18.97 -34.81
CA THR A 1050 2.93 20.14 -35.12
C THR A 1050 3.57 20.08 -36.52
N ARG A 1051 3.60 18.87 -37.12
CA ARG A 1051 4.04 18.64 -38.51
C ARG A 1051 2.98 19.13 -39.53
N TRP A 1052 1.70 19.13 -39.15
CA TRP A 1052 0.58 19.61 -39.96
C TRP A 1052 0.25 21.09 -39.71
N THR A 1053 0.40 21.58 -38.47
CA THR A 1053 0.06 22.97 -38.10
C THR A 1053 0.93 23.52 -36.99
N THR A 1054 1.17 24.84 -37.01
CA THR A 1054 1.74 25.59 -35.88
C THR A 1054 0.66 26.21 -34.99
N GLN A 1055 -0.60 26.20 -35.42
CA GLN A 1055 -1.71 26.80 -34.69
C GLN A 1055 -2.16 25.92 -33.53
N SER A 1056 -2.26 26.50 -32.33
CA SER A 1056 -2.82 25.82 -31.15
C SER A 1056 -3.43 26.79 -30.14
N ARG A 1057 -4.36 26.31 -29.31
CA ARG A 1057 -5.04 27.07 -28.26
C ARG A 1057 -5.30 26.23 -27.02
N THR A 1058 -5.27 26.86 -25.85
CA THR A 1058 -5.47 26.17 -24.57
C THR A 1058 -6.95 26.10 -24.19
N ILE A 1059 -7.49 24.88 -24.16
CA ILE A 1059 -8.78 24.54 -23.55
C ILE A 1059 -8.63 24.64 -22.02
N PHE A 1060 -9.65 25.15 -21.32
CA PHE A 1060 -9.58 25.40 -19.88
C PHE A 1060 -10.81 24.91 -19.11
N HIS A 1061 -10.65 24.66 -17.82
CA HIS A 1061 -11.75 24.48 -16.87
C HIS A 1061 -12.00 25.77 -16.08
N VAL A 1062 -13.25 25.97 -15.66
CA VAL A 1062 -13.65 26.99 -14.68
C VAL A 1062 -14.29 26.29 -13.49
N THR A 1063 -13.95 26.72 -12.28
CA THR A 1063 -14.65 26.34 -11.06
C THR A 1063 -15.02 27.57 -10.26
N LEU A 1064 -16.32 27.79 -10.10
CA LEU A 1064 -16.89 28.84 -9.26
C LEU A 1064 -17.27 28.23 -7.90
N TYR A 1065 -16.85 28.86 -6.80
CA TYR A 1065 -17.16 28.43 -5.44
C TYR A 1065 -18.12 29.43 -4.78
N ARG A 1066 -19.11 28.97 -4.03
CA ARG A 1066 -20.14 29.85 -3.41
C ARG A 1066 -19.53 30.93 -2.52
N TRP A 1067 -18.42 30.59 -1.84
CA TRP A 1067 -17.66 31.48 -0.96
C TRP A 1067 -16.16 31.43 -1.27
N ALA A 1068 -15.47 32.57 -1.13
CA ALA A 1068 -14.04 32.67 -1.43
C ALA A 1068 -13.15 31.78 -0.53
N TRP A 1069 -13.61 31.48 0.70
CA TRP A 1069 -12.90 30.55 1.59
C TRP A 1069 -12.93 29.10 1.07
N LEU A 1070 -13.96 28.70 0.31
CA LEU A 1070 -13.98 27.38 -0.36
C LEU A 1070 -12.95 27.31 -1.49
N LYS A 1071 -12.74 28.39 -2.28
CA LYS A 1071 -11.63 28.45 -3.25
C LYS A 1071 -10.29 28.29 -2.53
N ARG A 1072 -10.09 28.98 -1.40
CA ARG A 1072 -8.86 28.87 -0.57
C ARG A 1072 -8.68 27.47 0.00
N LEU A 1073 -9.74 26.84 0.55
CA LEU A 1073 -9.69 25.47 1.07
C LEU A 1073 -9.39 24.44 -0.03
N HIS A 1074 -10.03 24.54 -1.20
CA HIS A 1074 -9.75 23.64 -2.31
C HIS A 1074 -8.35 23.86 -2.90
N ALA A 1075 -7.85 25.09 -2.94
CA ALA A 1075 -6.47 25.39 -3.30
C ALA A 1075 -5.47 24.79 -2.29
N TRP A 1076 -5.73 24.90 -0.98
CA TRP A 1076 -4.90 24.31 0.08
C TRP A 1076 -4.89 22.77 0.04
N LEU A 1077 -6.05 22.15 -0.20
CA LEU A 1077 -6.16 20.70 -0.41
C LEU A 1077 -5.37 20.26 -1.66
N ALA A 1078 -5.48 20.98 -2.78
CA ALA A 1078 -4.76 20.67 -4.01
C ALA A 1078 -3.24 20.91 -3.90
N ALA A 1079 -2.81 22.00 -3.27
CA ALA A 1079 -1.40 22.29 -3.00
C ALA A 1079 -0.77 21.19 -2.14
N SER A 1080 -1.43 20.85 -1.03
CA SER A 1080 -1.03 19.73 -0.16
C SER A 1080 -1.39 18.33 -0.71
N THR A 1081 -1.70 18.25 -2.01
CA THR A 1081 -1.66 17.01 -2.81
C THR A 1081 -0.47 17.06 -3.78
N LYS A 1082 -0.15 18.22 -4.36
CA LYS A 1082 1.07 18.46 -5.13
C LYS A 1082 2.36 18.30 -4.30
N GLU A 1083 2.32 18.63 -3.01
CA GLU A 1083 3.43 18.33 -2.08
C GLU A 1083 3.60 16.83 -1.81
N SER A 1084 2.57 16.01 -2.07
CA SER A 1084 2.69 14.53 -2.11
C SER A 1084 2.96 13.96 -3.51
N THR A 1085 3.04 14.82 -4.54
CA THR A 1085 3.50 14.49 -5.90
C THR A 1085 4.49 15.54 -6.42
N GLN A 1086 5.62 15.69 -5.72
CA GLN A 1086 6.89 15.95 -6.41
C GLN A 1086 7.29 14.69 -7.20
N GLU A 1087 6.49 14.39 -8.22
CA GLU A 1087 6.89 13.49 -9.28
C GLU A 1087 8.01 14.17 -10.09
N ILE A 1088 8.96 13.33 -10.46
CA ILE A 1088 9.96 13.48 -11.52
C ILE A 1088 9.52 14.53 -12.57
N PRO A 1089 10.33 15.58 -12.86
CA PRO A 1089 9.99 16.51 -13.94
C PRO A 1089 9.84 15.73 -15.26
N PRO A 1090 8.85 16.05 -16.10
CA PRO A 1090 8.61 15.30 -17.34
C PRO A 1090 9.89 15.29 -18.16
N SER A 1091 10.32 14.10 -18.59
CA SER A 1091 11.62 13.91 -19.24
C SER A 1091 11.73 14.77 -20.48
N ASP A 1092 12.50 15.86 -20.39
CA ASP A 1092 12.58 16.85 -21.45
C ASP A 1092 13.35 16.27 -22.64
N GLN A 1093 12.62 15.84 -23.67
CA GLN A 1093 13.21 15.28 -24.88
C GLN A 1093 13.78 16.41 -25.74
N GLY A 1094 14.86 17.03 -25.24
CA GLY A 1094 15.42 18.26 -25.80
C GLY A 1094 15.67 18.17 -27.30
N ASN A 1095 14.95 19.02 -28.04
CA ASN A 1095 15.25 19.39 -29.41
C ASN A 1095 16.25 20.55 -29.40
N ALA A 1096 17.50 20.26 -29.72
CA ALA A 1096 18.37 21.25 -30.36
C ALA A 1096 17.91 21.38 -31.85
N THR A 1097 18.17 22.47 -32.58
CA THR A 1097 19.24 23.47 -32.44
C THR A 1097 18.88 24.76 -33.19
N ARG A 1098 19.71 25.81 -33.03
CA ARG A 1098 19.85 27.03 -33.86
C ARG A 1098 18.90 28.20 -33.57
N MET A 1099 19.37 29.09 -32.70
CA MET A 1099 19.46 30.51 -33.07
C MET A 1099 20.77 30.74 -33.85
N THR A 1100 20.77 31.71 -34.76
CA THR A 1100 21.98 32.22 -35.45
C THR A 1100 21.93 33.74 -35.52
N THR A 1101 22.99 34.38 -35.02
CA THR A 1101 23.52 35.70 -35.44
C THR A 1101 22.54 36.87 -35.65
N ASN A 1102 22.51 37.81 -34.69
CA ASN A 1102 22.63 39.27 -34.86
C ASN A 1102 22.30 39.98 -33.53
N SER A 1103 22.79 41.17 -33.18
CA SER A 1103 24.01 41.95 -33.51
C SER A 1103 23.91 43.30 -32.76
N SER A 1104 25.01 43.82 -32.18
CA SER A 1104 25.08 45.10 -31.41
C SER A 1104 24.28 45.11 -30.08
N SER A 1105 24.59 45.93 -29.07
CA SER A 1105 25.60 47.00 -28.94
C SER A 1105 26.25 47.05 -27.53
N ALA A 1106 27.35 47.81 -27.40
CA ALA A 1106 28.12 48.14 -26.18
C ALA A 1106 27.27 48.52 -24.95
N ASN A 1107 27.73 48.38 -23.69
CA ASN A 1107 29.11 48.49 -23.17
C ASN A 1107 29.57 47.28 -22.33
#